data_AF-A0A8J4W7W7-F1
#
_entry.id   AF-A0A8J4W7W7-F1
#
_cell.length_a   1.000
_cell.length_b   1.000
_cell.length_c   1.000
_cell.angle_alpha   90.00
_cell.angle_beta   90.00
_cell.angle_gamma   90.00
#
_symmetry.space_group_name_H-M   'P 1'
#
loop_
_entity.id
_entity.type
_entity.pdbx_description
1 polymer ?
#
loop_
_entity_poly.entity_id
_entity_poly.type
_entity_poly.pdbx_seq_one_letter_code
_entity_poly.pdbx_strand_id
1 'polypeptide(L)'
;MATTMEALRAEGNAFFSAKDYSAAVAKYTEGLSASPNDSELSPDDRKLVQTQRVLLLSNRAACLLQLQDFTGAEKDCTEALTTEPDNNKARYRRAQAHLGLGNMTQAFRDVHLVLQRTPTNKAAAALARKIQEQVQDDVHGVQKALNTIVLGVHGEQGTGDVRDVVAEQEKTQEALQYLEMKSVTELTSLPDEVARREGLSILWRAASKLMELFGEQQTSEEVKTTLLSILSHVVSLLSILVSASMELAGRTFEANNGVLDGLLELLHAQVALEYDAGPALASNQMPVRGRKAIIRLTAFIFKYLMIAAKVDDDANVRRVMGGLLDGLRSRERVLQIAALDGLLHFISVLGGQTTAAPKSEEAAVRQKKARFATLAQELGLFSLLHSAASNALPGFNADTSSAAEVSSSEQTAVLLSRLPLVFTQCLAHFEGDDTMLKKLVRDWCVSPVLAARATNRMQLAQGSTSCLLLSALFLSNAKLALWAVQQTGNDGTAFLTRLHEFLAASRTFDDTKAHTRQLQEIWVDCVASICGVENGPACVPPALRVEIYRMLQASMDEEDDLMLRASALSIQVKLGIVEKTLEMPSEDGQFLMDSVFAVLEGAEAVESRYKAAEKARQEKEKQQTSRSQLFWSGVSPKERGIEALSYLITYTPVKDAFVKQPKAVASVFRVEFPSAKESGSGAQASAGFRSNVYYGIGYILHHVLTSEAAIKRKQMEGMEMTADQYEELQKALKQKSVLDDGDTPENVEARVTRLASSRDVLTTLVQLLKLSASKSENIMEMATLSALHAAEVASVRGNLVQCGVFQALIPLSLHHIALAKTKPASKNPNQLHGTKISNAAGQALAKILISTNPNLIPSSSLFSSIRPLLDLCKGDTQLLQFEALMALTNIASVSEETKARIVGEPQGLSTLQYLQFSEHELVRRAATEAICNLLPNDKVIEQVFLNEEKVRLWIAFASLEDEAEDFQTARAAGGALAMVSQVPQVSWLLMRKGGLKAFTSIVEQGANVETLHRALFALQNMFEAISGAAKDEKKAEERTKFIEETKQHCAALTQKLQGLISGNSGVTEAAQACFAALQQVSMSEDSIAVQRLRQERKNWRRDHPAGFWARPIPSDDGSMNLMMWNAGIPGKTGTDWEGGVYKMSLSFSDDYPSKPPLVKFTPPLYHPNVYPSGTVCLSILNEDKDWKPSVTIKQILKGVQDLLDAPNMADPAQREPYMDLKNDPELYKRKVRQLALKNRES
;
A
#
# COMPACT_ATOMS: atom_id res chain seq x y z
N MET A 1 26.01 25.76 -18.89
CA MET A 1 25.33 25.64 -17.58
C MET A 1 23.87 26.09 -17.63
N ALA A 2 23.50 27.19 -18.29
CA ALA A 2 22.10 27.39 -18.69
C ALA A 2 21.56 26.19 -19.51
N THR A 3 22.44 25.61 -20.34
CA THR A 3 22.23 24.37 -21.09
C THR A 3 21.95 23.11 -20.24
N THR A 4 22.50 23.01 -19.03
CA THR A 4 22.27 21.84 -18.15
C THR A 4 20.94 21.95 -17.42
N MET A 5 20.54 23.15 -16.98
CA MET A 5 19.20 23.40 -16.42
C MET A 5 18.10 23.17 -17.47
N GLU A 6 18.34 23.58 -18.72
CA GLU A 6 17.41 23.36 -19.83
C GLU A 6 17.26 21.89 -20.21
N ALA A 7 18.37 21.13 -20.24
CA ALA A 7 18.35 19.69 -20.48
C ALA A 7 17.57 18.95 -19.39
N LEU A 8 17.84 19.23 -18.11
CA LEU A 8 17.13 18.63 -16.97
C LEU A 8 15.65 19.04 -16.93
N ARG A 9 15.31 20.27 -17.35
CA ARG A 9 13.93 20.71 -17.53
C ARG A 9 13.23 19.93 -18.65
N ALA A 10 13.91 19.66 -19.76
CA ALA A 10 13.36 18.88 -20.87
C ALA A 10 13.14 17.41 -20.47
N GLU A 11 14.08 16.80 -19.74
CA GLU A 11 13.92 15.47 -19.15
C GLU A 11 12.74 15.43 -18.17
N GLY A 12 12.65 16.41 -17.26
CA GLY A 12 11.52 16.53 -16.34
C GLY A 12 10.17 16.70 -17.07
N ASN A 13 10.13 17.44 -18.18
CA ASN A 13 8.93 17.57 -19.01
C ASN A 13 8.56 16.26 -19.73
N ALA A 14 9.56 15.45 -20.12
CA ALA A 14 9.33 14.12 -20.70
C ALA A 14 8.70 13.18 -19.66
N PHE A 15 9.22 13.17 -18.42
CA PHE A 15 8.62 12.42 -17.30
C PHE A 15 7.22 12.94 -16.93
N PHE A 16 7.00 14.26 -16.97
CA PHE A 16 5.68 14.86 -16.76
C PHE A 16 4.67 14.42 -17.83
N SER A 17 5.10 14.34 -19.09
CA SER A 17 4.27 13.85 -20.20
C SER A 17 4.02 12.34 -20.10
N ALA A 18 4.97 11.59 -19.55
CA ALA A 18 4.83 10.17 -19.21
C ALA A 18 4.01 9.91 -17.93
N LYS A 19 3.49 10.96 -17.27
CA LYS A 19 2.72 10.93 -16.00
C LYS A 19 3.50 10.37 -14.80
N ASP A 20 4.82 10.30 -14.87
CA ASP A 20 5.67 9.98 -13.72
C ASP A 20 6.05 11.27 -13.00
N TYR A 21 5.13 11.76 -12.16
CA TYR A 21 5.31 13.01 -11.41
C TYR A 21 6.43 12.91 -10.37
N SER A 22 6.74 11.72 -9.87
CA SER A 22 7.78 11.52 -8.86
C SER A 22 9.20 11.66 -9.45
N ALA A 23 9.44 11.02 -10.60
CA ALA A 23 10.68 11.16 -11.35
C ALA A 23 10.82 12.59 -11.91
N ALA A 24 9.73 13.20 -12.35
CA ALA A 24 9.72 14.60 -12.80
C ALA A 24 10.15 15.57 -11.68
N VAL A 25 9.64 15.40 -10.45
CA VAL A 25 10.05 16.21 -9.29
C VAL A 25 11.53 16.04 -8.96
N ALA A 26 12.05 14.81 -9.02
CA ALA A 26 13.48 14.54 -8.81
C ALA A 26 14.34 15.28 -9.84
N LYS A 27 13.96 15.20 -11.13
CA LYS A 27 14.67 15.89 -12.22
C LYS A 27 14.58 17.41 -12.18
N TYR A 28 13.43 17.97 -11.79
CA TYR A 28 13.32 19.41 -11.57
C TYR A 28 14.13 19.87 -10.36
N THR A 29 14.24 19.05 -9.31
CA THR A 29 15.05 19.36 -8.12
C THR A 29 16.55 19.28 -8.44
N GLU A 30 16.98 18.30 -9.23
CA GLU A 30 18.33 18.20 -9.78
C GLU A 30 18.67 19.46 -10.60
N GLY A 31 17.75 19.90 -11.46
CA GLY A 31 17.88 21.13 -12.25
C GLY A 31 18.00 22.41 -11.39
N LEU A 32 17.31 22.47 -10.25
CA LEU A 32 17.39 23.61 -9.32
C LEU A 32 18.70 23.61 -8.51
N SER A 33 19.21 22.41 -8.16
CA SER A 33 20.49 22.27 -7.45
C SER A 33 21.71 22.59 -8.34
N ALA A 34 21.56 22.50 -9.66
CA ALA A 34 22.58 22.85 -10.64
C ALA A 34 22.71 24.36 -10.91
N SER A 35 22.07 25.22 -10.10
CA SER A 35 22.11 26.68 -10.25
C SER A 35 23.50 27.23 -9.83
N PRO A 36 24.19 27.99 -10.68
CA PRO A 36 25.46 28.63 -10.32
C PRO A 36 25.29 29.77 -9.29
N ASN A 37 26.34 30.06 -8.51
CA ASN A 37 26.36 31.13 -7.51
C ASN A 37 26.35 32.53 -8.18
N ASP A 38 25.54 33.45 -7.65
CA ASP A 38 25.28 34.81 -8.20
C ASP A 38 26.51 35.73 -8.33
N SER A 39 27.65 35.36 -7.71
CA SER A 39 28.83 36.22 -7.61
C SER A 39 29.71 36.27 -8.88
N GLU A 40 29.56 35.33 -9.82
CA GLU A 40 30.46 35.20 -10.99
C GLU A 40 29.80 35.45 -12.37
N LEU A 41 28.52 35.81 -12.41
CA LEU A 41 27.75 35.89 -13.66
C LEU A 41 27.59 37.33 -14.19
N SER A 42 27.64 37.48 -15.51
CA SER A 42 27.26 38.71 -16.22
C SER A 42 25.78 39.04 -15.95
N PRO A 43 25.37 40.33 -15.88
CA PRO A 43 23.97 40.72 -15.62
C PRO A 43 22.95 40.10 -16.60
N ASP A 44 23.32 39.84 -17.86
CA ASP A 44 22.44 39.19 -18.83
C ASP A 44 22.29 37.68 -18.58
N ASP A 45 23.37 37.01 -18.16
CA ASP A 45 23.35 35.58 -17.83
C ASP A 45 22.60 35.30 -16.52
N ARG A 46 22.68 36.22 -15.54
CA ARG A 46 21.88 36.15 -14.30
C ARG A 46 20.39 36.14 -14.62
N LYS A 47 19.94 37.01 -15.53
CA LYS A 47 18.52 37.09 -15.92
C LYS A 47 18.05 35.80 -16.60
N LEU A 48 18.89 35.17 -17.43
CA LEU A 48 18.57 33.91 -18.11
C LEU A 48 18.48 32.73 -17.12
N VAL A 49 19.45 32.61 -16.21
CA VAL A 49 19.45 31.58 -15.14
C VAL A 49 18.23 31.75 -14.24
N GLN A 50 17.91 32.98 -13.87
CA GLN A 50 16.77 33.31 -13.03
C GLN A 50 15.43 32.99 -13.71
N THR A 51 15.32 33.25 -15.02
CA THR A 51 14.14 32.87 -15.82
C THR A 51 13.97 31.34 -15.89
N GLN A 52 15.06 30.58 -16.10
CA GLN A 52 15.01 29.12 -16.09
C GLN A 52 14.65 28.53 -14.72
N ARG A 53 15.12 29.15 -13.63
CA ARG A 53 14.78 28.78 -12.25
C ARG A 53 13.28 28.92 -11.99
N VAL A 54 12.66 30.02 -12.42
CA VAL A 54 11.20 30.24 -12.29
C VAL A 54 10.40 29.19 -13.06
N LEU A 55 10.83 28.82 -14.26
CA LEU A 55 10.18 27.78 -15.06
C LEU A 55 10.25 26.40 -14.40
N LEU A 56 11.42 26.03 -13.84
CA LEU A 56 11.62 24.79 -13.09
C LEU A 56 10.74 24.72 -11.83
N LEU A 57 10.73 25.78 -11.02
CA LEU A 57 9.88 25.89 -9.83
C LEU A 57 8.39 25.78 -10.19
N SER A 58 7.97 26.46 -11.26
CA SER A 58 6.57 26.43 -11.72
C SER A 58 6.15 25.03 -12.21
N ASN A 59 7.03 24.30 -12.89
CA ASN A 59 6.76 22.93 -13.36
C ASN A 59 6.82 21.90 -12.24
N ARG A 60 7.73 22.05 -11.26
CA ARG A 60 7.79 21.21 -10.06
C ARG A 60 6.54 21.38 -9.20
N ALA A 61 6.08 22.62 -8.97
CA ALA A 61 4.83 22.90 -8.28
C ALA A 61 3.61 22.24 -8.95
N ALA A 62 3.57 22.18 -10.29
CA ALA A 62 2.50 21.48 -11.01
C ALA A 62 2.51 19.97 -10.75
N CYS A 63 3.68 19.35 -10.60
CA CYS A 63 3.82 17.94 -10.25
C CYS A 63 3.43 17.68 -8.79
N LEU A 64 3.87 18.55 -7.87
CA LEU A 64 3.57 18.44 -6.44
C LEU A 64 2.07 18.57 -6.15
N LEU A 65 1.36 19.43 -6.90
CA LEU A 65 -0.11 19.51 -6.85
C LEU A 65 -0.80 18.19 -7.28
N GLN A 66 -0.24 17.44 -8.23
CA GLN A 66 -0.77 16.12 -8.63
C GLN A 66 -0.43 15.03 -7.61
N LEU A 67 0.70 15.17 -6.90
CA LEU A 67 1.13 14.28 -5.82
C LEU A 67 0.49 14.60 -4.46
N GLN A 68 -0.41 15.59 -4.39
CA GLN A 68 -1.06 16.09 -3.17
C GLN A 68 -0.10 16.67 -2.11
N ASP A 69 1.13 17.02 -2.49
CA ASP A 69 2.03 17.79 -1.63
C ASP A 69 1.79 19.29 -1.82
N PHE A 70 0.78 19.81 -1.12
CA PHE A 70 0.39 21.21 -1.19
C PHE A 70 1.41 22.15 -0.52
N THR A 71 2.16 21.66 0.47
CA THR A 71 3.18 22.47 1.17
C THR A 71 4.40 22.73 0.31
N GLY A 72 4.89 21.71 -0.41
CA GLY A 72 5.98 21.88 -1.37
C GLY A 72 5.58 22.78 -2.54
N ALA A 73 4.37 22.60 -3.06
CA ALA A 73 3.84 23.44 -4.14
C ALA A 73 3.71 24.93 -3.76
N GLU A 74 3.32 25.23 -2.52
CA GLU A 74 3.20 26.59 -2.00
C GLU A 74 4.55 27.30 -1.90
N LYS A 75 5.58 26.62 -1.38
CA LYS A 75 6.95 27.12 -1.32
C LYS A 75 7.52 27.42 -2.70
N ASP A 76 7.38 26.48 -3.63
CA ASP A 76 7.87 26.62 -5.00
C ASP A 76 7.22 27.79 -5.75
N CYS A 77 5.90 27.95 -5.60
CA CYS A 77 5.20 29.08 -6.22
C CYS A 77 5.54 30.42 -5.56
N THR A 78 5.76 30.45 -4.24
CA THR A 78 6.18 31.68 -3.56
C THR A 78 7.58 32.10 -4.00
N GLU A 79 8.53 31.17 -4.07
CA GLU A 79 9.88 31.45 -4.59
C GLU A 79 9.84 31.94 -6.04
N ALA A 80 9.04 31.30 -6.90
CA ALA A 80 8.84 31.74 -8.28
C ALA A 80 8.28 33.19 -8.37
N LEU A 81 7.35 33.56 -7.48
CA LEU A 81 6.72 34.89 -7.47
C LEU A 81 7.58 35.98 -6.82
N THR A 82 8.53 35.64 -5.95
CA THR A 82 9.55 36.61 -5.48
C THR A 82 10.44 37.10 -6.62
N THR A 83 10.64 36.22 -7.61
CA THR A 83 11.50 36.48 -8.77
C THR A 83 10.73 37.11 -9.93
N GLU A 84 9.58 36.54 -10.30
CA GLU A 84 8.68 37.07 -11.31
C GLU A 84 7.31 37.37 -10.68
N PRO A 85 7.11 38.59 -10.15
CA PRO A 85 5.84 38.97 -9.51
C PRO A 85 4.65 38.90 -10.46
N ASP A 86 4.88 38.95 -11.77
CA ASP A 86 3.83 38.99 -12.79
C ASP A 86 3.41 37.63 -13.34
N ASN A 87 3.96 36.53 -12.83
CA ASN A 87 3.68 35.20 -13.33
C ASN A 87 2.29 34.67 -12.90
N ASN A 88 1.29 34.83 -13.78
CA ASN A 88 -0.09 34.40 -13.53
C ASN A 88 -0.24 32.88 -13.34
N LYS A 89 0.63 32.06 -13.96
CA LYS A 89 0.58 30.59 -13.83
C LYS A 89 1.05 30.12 -12.46
N ALA A 90 2.15 30.69 -11.96
CA ALA A 90 2.64 30.42 -10.60
C ALA A 90 1.62 30.87 -9.54
N ARG A 91 1.02 32.06 -9.70
CA ARG A 91 -0.01 32.59 -8.79
C ARG A 91 -1.28 31.74 -8.78
N TYR A 92 -1.71 31.23 -9.94
CA TYR A 92 -2.86 30.30 -10.03
C TYR A 92 -2.58 28.95 -9.32
N ARG A 93 -1.38 28.38 -9.51
CA ARG A 93 -0.96 27.14 -8.84
C ARG A 93 -0.82 27.31 -7.33
N ARG A 94 -0.32 28.47 -6.87
CA ARG A 94 -0.27 28.80 -5.43
C ARG A 94 -1.66 28.87 -4.81
N ALA A 95 -2.63 29.44 -5.52
CA ALA A 95 -4.02 29.45 -5.06
C ALA A 95 -4.60 28.03 -4.93
N GLN A 96 -4.25 27.09 -5.82
CA GLN A 96 -4.65 25.69 -5.71
C GLN A 96 -3.98 25.00 -4.51
N ALA A 97 -2.70 25.29 -4.26
CA ALA A 97 -2.00 24.81 -3.08
C ALA A 97 -2.63 25.35 -1.78
N HIS A 98 -2.92 26.65 -1.71
CA HIS A 98 -3.60 27.26 -0.56
C HIS A 98 -5.00 26.71 -0.34
N LEU A 99 -5.75 26.39 -1.40
CA LEU A 99 -7.03 25.68 -1.27
C LEU A 99 -6.86 24.27 -0.69
N GLY A 100 -5.84 23.52 -1.14
CA GLY A 100 -5.50 22.20 -0.58
C GLY A 100 -5.01 22.25 0.88
N LEU A 101 -4.45 23.38 1.31
CA LEU A 101 -4.01 23.66 2.69
C LEU A 101 -5.11 24.27 3.57
N GLY A 102 -6.29 24.56 3.04
CA GLY A 102 -7.38 25.21 3.80
C GLY A 102 -7.21 26.72 4.03
N ASN A 103 -6.23 27.37 3.40
CA ASN A 103 -5.92 28.79 3.55
C ASN A 103 -6.77 29.67 2.60
N MET A 104 -8.08 29.73 2.86
CA MET A 104 -9.08 30.29 1.95
C MET A 104 -8.89 31.78 1.62
N THR A 105 -8.46 32.60 2.59
CA THR A 105 -8.27 34.05 2.40
C THR A 105 -7.12 34.35 1.42
N GLN A 106 -6.01 33.61 1.53
CA GLN A 106 -4.85 33.77 0.66
C GLN A 106 -5.13 33.18 -0.73
N ALA A 107 -5.82 32.02 -0.79
CA ALA A 107 -6.29 31.44 -2.04
C ALA A 107 -7.19 32.42 -2.81
N PHE A 108 -8.14 33.08 -2.13
CA PHE A 108 -9.01 34.07 -2.76
C PHE A 108 -8.25 35.26 -3.32
N ARG A 109 -7.31 35.81 -2.54
CA ARG A 109 -6.47 36.95 -2.95
C ARG A 109 -5.67 36.63 -4.21
N ASP A 110 -5.03 35.47 -4.26
CA ASP A 110 -4.23 35.05 -5.41
C ASP A 110 -5.08 34.80 -6.66
N VAL A 111 -6.25 34.16 -6.53
CA VAL A 111 -7.19 33.97 -7.65
C VAL A 111 -7.75 35.29 -8.16
N HIS A 112 -8.08 36.21 -7.25
CA HIS A 112 -8.61 37.53 -7.62
C HIS A 112 -7.59 38.34 -8.42
N LEU A 113 -6.32 38.33 -8.00
CA LEU A 113 -5.23 38.97 -8.75
C LEU A 113 -5.00 38.35 -10.13
N VAL A 114 -5.18 37.02 -10.28
CA VAL A 114 -5.12 36.35 -11.58
C VAL A 114 -6.30 36.77 -12.48
N LEU A 115 -7.50 36.92 -11.93
CA LEU A 115 -8.69 37.36 -12.68
C LEU A 115 -8.65 38.83 -13.08
N GLN A 116 -8.08 39.71 -12.25
CA GLN A 116 -7.85 41.11 -12.61
C GLN A 116 -6.95 41.27 -13.84
N ARG A 117 -5.95 40.38 -13.97
CA ARG A 117 -4.96 40.41 -15.05
C ARG A 117 -5.38 39.59 -16.27
N THR A 118 -6.12 38.51 -16.07
CA THR A 118 -6.64 37.63 -17.13
C THR A 118 -8.13 37.33 -16.94
N PRO A 119 -9.02 38.28 -17.32
CA PRO A 119 -10.46 38.17 -17.06
C PRO A 119 -11.15 37.02 -17.80
N THR A 120 -10.53 36.48 -18.85
CA THR A 120 -11.07 35.41 -19.71
C THR A 120 -10.78 33.99 -19.19
N ASN A 121 -10.02 33.84 -18.10
CA ASN A 121 -9.62 32.53 -17.59
C ASN A 121 -10.76 31.81 -16.85
N LYS A 122 -11.47 30.93 -17.57
CA LYS A 122 -12.58 30.12 -17.03
C LYS A 122 -12.19 29.26 -15.82
N ALA A 123 -10.95 28.77 -15.75
CA ALA A 123 -10.47 27.91 -14.66
C ALA A 123 -10.21 28.70 -13.36
N ALA A 124 -9.74 29.95 -13.48
CA ALA A 124 -9.62 30.86 -12.33
C ALA A 124 -11.00 31.32 -11.83
N ALA A 125 -11.95 31.58 -12.74
CA ALA A 125 -13.31 31.97 -12.36
C ALA A 125 -14.11 30.84 -11.68
N ALA A 126 -13.88 29.58 -12.06
CA ALA A 126 -14.45 28.42 -11.37
C ALA A 126 -13.86 28.24 -9.97
N LEU A 127 -12.54 28.40 -9.83
CA LEU A 127 -11.85 28.33 -8.54
C LEU A 127 -12.29 29.46 -7.59
N ALA A 128 -12.48 30.68 -8.11
CA ALA A 128 -12.99 31.82 -7.34
C ALA A 128 -14.38 31.56 -6.76
N ARG A 129 -15.32 31.04 -7.57
CA ARG A 129 -16.68 30.70 -7.11
C ARG A 129 -16.66 29.64 -6.01
N LYS A 130 -15.84 28.59 -6.17
CA LYS A 130 -15.68 27.54 -5.16
C LYS A 130 -15.15 28.08 -3.83
N ILE A 131 -14.17 28.99 -3.87
CA ILE A 131 -13.65 29.63 -2.67
C ILE A 131 -14.68 30.60 -2.07
N GLN A 132 -15.43 31.32 -2.91
CA GLN A 132 -16.43 32.28 -2.47
C GLN A 132 -17.60 31.62 -1.74
N GLU A 133 -18.09 30.47 -2.24
CA GLU A 133 -19.11 29.66 -1.56
C GLU A 133 -18.60 29.13 -0.20
N GLN A 134 -17.31 28.74 -0.11
CA GLN A 134 -16.71 28.25 1.15
C GLN A 134 -16.36 29.36 2.16
N VAL A 135 -16.12 30.60 1.72
CA VAL A 135 -15.77 31.74 2.59
C VAL A 135 -17.02 32.44 3.16
N GLN A 136 -18.17 32.29 2.50
CA GLN A 136 -19.42 32.93 2.90
C GLN A 136 -20.00 32.36 4.20
N ASP A 137 -19.56 31.17 4.61
CA ASP A 137 -20.03 30.48 5.83
C ASP A 137 -19.25 30.87 7.12
N ASP A 138 -18.08 31.54 7.06
CA ASP A 138 -17.17 31.65 8.23
C ASP A 138 -16.87 33.07 8.82
N VAL A 139 -17.19 34.20 8.16
CA VAL A 139 -16.42 35.45 8.38
C VAL A 139 -16.98 36.53 9.37
N HIS A 140 -18.19 36.45 9.94
CA HIS A 140 -18.76 37.61 10.70
C HIS A 140 -18.96 37.46 12.24
N GLY A 141 -18.65 36.31 12.86
CA GLY A 141 -18.94 36.08 14.29
C GLY A 141 -17.85 36.51 15.29
N VAL A 142 -16.58 36.24 14.98
CA VAL A 142 -15.47 36.31 15.97
C VAL A 142 -15.06 37.74 16.32
N GLN A 143 -14.97 38.65 15.33
CA GLN A 143 -14.62 40.06 15.60
C GLN A 143 -15.72 40.77 16.39
N LYS A 144 -16.98 40.44 16.12
CA LYS A 144 -18.13 41.00 16.83
C LYS A 144 -18.06 40.63 18.32
N ALA A 145 -17.77 39.37 18.63
CA ALA A 145 -17.60 38.91 20.01
C ALA A 145 -16.40 39.59 20.71
N LEU A 146 -15.24 39.73 20.05
CA LEU A 146 -14.07 40.42 20.62
C LEU A 146 -14.34 41.89 20.93
N ASN A 147 -15.06 42.60 20.05
CA ASN A 147 -15.44 44.00 20.28
C ASN A 147 -16.42 44.14 21.45
N THR A 148 -17.37 43.21 21.61
CA THR A 148 -18.29 43.16 22.75
C THR A 148 -17.54 42.97 24.08
N ILE A 149 -16.48 42.15 24.10
CA ILE A 149 -15.64 41.94 25.30
C ILE A 149 -14.88 43.22 25.68
N VAL A 150 -14.33 43.94 24.70
CA VAL A 150 -13.64 45.22 24.95
C VAL A 150 -14.61 46.24 25.55
N LEU A 151 -15.79 46.39 24.96
CA LEU A 151 -16.82 47.33 25.41
C LEU A 151 -17.31 46.98 26.83
N GLY A 152 -17.52 45.71 27.13
CA GLY A 152 -18.00 45.27 28.44
C GLY A 152 -16.99 45.37 29.57
N VAL A 153 -15.69 45.21 29.30
CA VAL A 153 -14.63 45.25 30.33
C VAL A 153 -13.98 46.62 30.48
N HIS A 154 -13.83 47.38 29.39
CA HIS A 154 -13.14 48.68 29.40
C HIS A 154 -14.09 49.89 29.27
N GLY A 155 -15.37 49.68 28.95
CA GLY A 155 -16.34 50.75 28.68
C GLY A 155 -16.05 51.51 27.38
N GLU A 156 -17.01 52.31 26.91
CA GLU A 156 -16.90 53.08 25.65
C GLU A 156 -15.74 54.10 25.66
N GLN A 157 -15.26 54.53 26.84
CA GLN A 157 -14.18 55.51 27.00
C GLN A 157 -12.85 54.93 27.52
N GLY A 158 -12.75 53.61 27.71
CA GLY A 158 -11.51 52.96 28.17
C GLY A 158 -11.21 53.12 29.67
N THR A 159 -12.15 53.70 30.44
CA THR A 159 -12.07 53.95 31.89
C THR A 159 -13.15 53.19 32.67
N GLY A 160 -13.56 52.01 32.20
CA GLY A 160 -14.66 51.24 32.79
C GLY A 160 -14.51 51.07 34.31
N ASP A 161 -15.49 51.58 35.04
CA ASP A 161 -15.56 51.49 36.51
C ASP A 161 -16.26 50.18 36.90
N VAL A 162 -16.20 49.76 38.17
CA VAL A 162 -16.79 48.49 38.65
C VAL A 162 -18.27 48.35 38.24
N ARG A 163 -18.99 49.47 38.14
CA ARG A 163 -20.41 49.54 37.77
C ARG A 163 -20.67 49.21 36.30
N ASP A 164 -19.77 49.57 35.40
CA ASP A 164 -19.93 49.36 33.95
C ASP A 164 -19.76 47.87 33.60
N VAL A 165 -18.80 47.21 34.25
CA VAL A 165 -18.51 45.78 34.08
C VAL A 165 -19.68 44.91 34.57
N VAL A 166 -20.33 45.32 35.67
CA VAL A 166 -21.51 44.63 36.20
C VAL A 166 -22.75 44.87 35.32
N ALA A 167 -22.90 46.07 34.74
CA ALA A 167 -24.04 46.39 33.88
C ALA A 167 -24.04 45.61 32.54
N GLU A 168 -22.88 45.39 31.93
CA GLU A 168 -22.73 44.66 30.66
C GLU A 168 -22.28 43.19 30.84
N GLN A 169 -22.42 42.66 32.07
CA GLN A 169 -21.96 41.32 32.45
C GLN A 169 -22.54 40.21 31.57
N GLU A 170 -23.87 40.19 31.35
CA GLU A 170 -24.54 39.11 30.61
C GLU A 170 -24.04 39.02 29.16
N LYS A 171 -23.98 40.16 28.45
CA LYS A 171 -23.49 40.22 27.07
C LYS A 171 -22.02 39.87 26.95
N THR A 172 -21.21 40.25 27.94
CA THR A 172 -19.78 39.91 28.00
C THR A 172 -19.59 38.41 28.22
N GLN A 173 -20.37 37.80 29.12
CA GLN A 173 -20.35 36.36 29.35
C GLN A 173 -20.86 35.57 28.15
N GLU A 174 -21.93 36.00 27.48
CA GLU A 174 -22.43 35.37 26.25
C GLU A 174 -21.40 35.43 25.11
N ALA A 175 -20.72 36.57 24.93
CA ALA A 175 -19.67 36.70 23.93
C ALA A 175 -18.47 35.78 24.23
N LEU A 176 -18.07 35.66 25.50
CA LEU A 176 -17.01 34.75 25.93
C LEU A 176 -17.43 33.28 25.75
N GLN A 177 -18.65 32.91 26.14
CA GLN A 177 -19.18 31.55 25.97
C GLN A 177 -19.34 31.17 24.49
N TYR A 178 -19.72 32.12 23.63
CA TYR A 178 -19.76 31.92 22.18
C TYR A 178 -18.37 31.59 21.62
N LEU A 179 -17.33 32.34 22.02
CA LEU A 179 -15.95 32.05 21.62
C LEU A 179 -15.47 30.70 22.17
N GLU A 180 -15.85 30.34 23.40
CA GLU A 180 -15.53 29.04 23.99
C GLU A 180 -16.22 27.89 23.24
N MET A 181 -17.51 28.01 22.92
CA MET A 181 -18.25 27.03 22.13
C MET A 181 -17.63 26.86 20.74
N LYS A 182 -17.30 27.97 20.08
CA LYS A 182 -16.65 27.95 18.76
C LYS A 182 -15.25 27.33 18.83
N SER A 183 -14.53 27.51 19.93
CA SER A 183 -13.21 26.90 20.14
C SER A 183 -13.24 25.38 20.27
N VAL A 184 -14.38 24.80 20.65
CA VAL A 184 -14.57 23.34 20.72
C VAL A 184 -14.91 22.75 19.35
N THR A 185 -15.55 23.51 18.45
CA THR A 185 -15.95 23.07 17.10
C THR A 185 -14.88 23.32 16.03
N GLU A 186 -14.06 24.36 16.18
CA GLU A 186 -13.07 24.83 15.18
C GLU A 186 -11.64 24.92 15.78
N LEU A 187 -11.17 23.83 16.38
CA LEU A 187 -9.93 23.78 17.18
C LEU A 187 -8.67 24.25 16.43
N THR A 188 -8.63 24.14 15.10
CA THR A 188 -7.43 24.39 14.28
C THR A 188 -7.39 25.76 13.61
N SER A 189 -8.54 26.39 13.33
CA SER A 189 -8.63 27.66 12.58
C SER A 189 -8.80 28.88 13.49
N LEU A 190 -9.52 28.72 14.60
CA LEU A 190 -9.86 29.83 15.51
C LEU A 190 -8.64 30.49 16.17
N PRO A 191 -7.60 29.77 16.66
CA PRO A 191 -6.47 30.40 17.33
C PRO A 191 -5.67 31.34 16.43
N ASP A 192 -5.47 30.96 15.17
CA ASP A 192 -4.80 31.78 14.16
C ASP A 192 -5.65 32.98 13.72
N GLU A 193 -6.98 32.84 13.73
CA GLU A 193 -7.91 33.93 13.41
C GLU A 193 -7.97 34.97 14.54
N VAL A 194 -8.01 34.52 15.79
CA VAL A 194 -7.97 35.38 16.99
C VAL A 194 -6.62 36.08 17.12
N ALA A 195 -5.52 35.37 16.84
CA ALA A 195 -4.17 35.94 16.85
C ALA A 195 -3.96 37.00 15.76
N ARG A 196 -4.50 36.78 14.55
CA ARG A 196 -4.43 37.75 13.43
C ARG A 196 -5.20 39.05 13.70
N ARG A 197 -6.16 39.04 14.62
CA ARG A 197 -7.07 40.16 14.92
C ARG A 197 -6.77 40.84 16.26
N GLU A 198 -5.54 40.72 16.76
CA GLU A 198 -5.10 41.26 18.06
C GLU A 198 -5.92 40.75 19.27
N GLY A 199 -6.71 39.69 19.12
CA GLY A 199 -7.58 39.18 20.19
C GLY A 199 -6.82 38.73 21.45
N LEU A 200 -5.55 38.34 21.29
CA LEU A 200 -4.68 37.96 22.40
C LEU A 200 -4.35 39.16 23.31
N SER A 201 -4.03 40.32 22.73
CA SER A 201 -3.72 41.53 23.51
C SER A 201 -4.97 42.07 24.21
N ILE A 202 -6.13 41.94 23.56
CA ILE A 202 -7.44 42.30 24.11
C ILE A 202 -7.77 41.46 25.35
N LEU A 203 -7.64 40.14 25.27
CA LEU A 203 -7.94 39.23 26.39
C LEU A 203 -6.99 39.46 27.58
N TRP A 204 -5.72 39.73 27.34
CA TRP A 204 -4.76 40.04 28.41
C TRP A 204 -5.00 41.40 29.07
N ARG A 205 -5.37 42.43 28.30
CA ARG A 205 -5.79 43.73 28.85
C ARG A 205 -7.06 43.60 29.69
N ALA A 206 -8.01 42.79 29.22
CA ALA A 206 -9.22 42.48 29.99
C ALA A 206 -8.88 41.76 31.31
N ALA A 207 -8.02 40.75 31.27
CA ALA A 207 -7.56 40.06 32.49
C ALA A 207 -6.83 41.01 33.46
N SER A 208 -5.95 41.87 32.96
CA SER A 208 -5.25 42.87 33.77
C SER A 208 -6.22 43.83 34.47
N LYS A 209 -7.24 44.32 33.74
CA LYS A 209 -8.21 45.26 34.30
C LYS A 209 -9.10 44.59 35.35
N LEU A 210 -9.55 43.36 35.10
CA LEU A 210 -10.33 42.58 36.06
C LEU A 210 -9.55 42.30 37.36
N MET A 211 -8.24 42.06 37.26
CA MET A 211 -7.36 41.88 38.43
C MET A 211 -7.14 43.18 39.22
N GLU A 212 -6.99 44.32 38.53
CA GLU A 212 -6.89 45.64 39.17
C GLU A 212 -8.16 45.94 39.98
N LEU A 213 -9.34 45.75 39.38
CA LEU A 213 -10.64 45.96 40.02
C LEU A 213 -10.90 44.99 41.19
N PHE A 214 -10.35 43.78 41.13
CA PHE A 214 -10.43 42.81 42.24
C PHE A 214 -9.59 43.23 43.47
N GLY A 215 -8.48 43.95 43.27
CA GLY A 215 -7.58 44.41 44.34
C GLY A 215 -8.07 45.63 45.13
N GLU A 216 -9.16 46.28 44.71
CA GLU A 216 -9.68 47.48 45.36
C GLU A 216 -10.42 47.17 46.68
N GLN A 217 -10.01 47.82 47.77
CA GLN A 217 -10.47 47.52 49.14
C GLN A 217 -11.96 47.81 49.42
N GLN A 218 -12.72 48.44 48.51
CA GLN A 218 -14.12 48.85 48.68
C GLN A 218 -15.13 48.05 47.83
N THR A 219 -14.77 46.87 47.32
CA THR A 219 -15.65 46.04 46.49
C THR A 219 -16.56 45.12 47.32
N SER A 220 -17.86 45.11 47.01
CA SER A 220 -18.85 44.20 47.62
C SER A 220 -18.58 42.73 47.22
N GLU A 221 -18.87 41.78 48.10
CA GLU A 221 -18.64 40.34 47.87
C GLU A 221 -19.34 39.81 46.61
N GLU A 222 -20.56 40.28 46.30
CA GLU A 222 -21.30 39.90 45.07
C GLU A 222 -20.64 40.39 43.78
N VAL A 223 -19.88 41.49 43.86
CA VAL A 223 -19.13 42.03 42.72
C VAL A 223 -17.86 41.22 42.52
N LYS A 224 -17.18 40.82 43.61
CA LYS A 224 -15.98 39.98 43.53
C LYS A 224 -16.27 38.64 42.88
N THR A 225 -17.39 37.99 43.21
CA THR A 225 -17.80 36.72 42.57
C THR A 225 -18.06 36.88 41.08
N THR A 226 -18.69 37.99 40.70
CA THR A 226 -18.94 38.37 39.30
C THR A 226 -17.65 38.58 38.52
N LEU A 227 -16.70 39.33 39.09
CA LEU A 227 -15.38 39.58 38.48
C LEU A 227 -14.59 38.27 38.31
N LEU A 228 -14.58 37.40 39.33
CA LEU A 228 -13.93 36.09 39.26
C LEU A 228 -14.59 35.15 38.24
N SER A 229 -15.91 35.26 38.04
CA SER A 229 -16.65 34.51 37.01
C SER A 229 -16.26 34.94 35.60
N ILE A 230 -16.24 36.25 35.31
CA ILE A 230 -15.81 36.79 34.01
C ILE A 230 -14.33 36.43 33.76
N LEU A 231 -13.47 36.61 34.76
CA LEU A 231 -12.05 36.25 34.69
C LEU A 231 -11.86 34.75 34.38
N SER A 232 -12.72 33.88 34.92
CA SER A 232 -12.69 32.44 34.63
C SER A 232 -12.86 32.13 33.14
N HIS A 233 -13.79 32.81 32.46
CA HIS A 233 -14.01 32.65 31.02
C HIS A 233 -12.88 33.25 30.18
N VAL A 234 -12.34 34.41 30.58
CA VAL A 234 -11.19 35.04 29.91
C VAL A 234 -9.95 34.14 29.98
N VAL A 235 -9.62 33.62 31.16
CA VAL A 235 -8.45 32.73 31.34
C VAL A 235 -8.66 31.39 30.65
N SER A 236 -9.89 30.88 30.58
CA SER A 236 -10.26 29.68 29.81
C SER A 236 -9.94 29.86 28.33
N LEU A 237 -10.34 30.98 27.72
CA LEU A 237 -9.98 31.30 26.33
C LEU A 237 -8.47 31.50 26.13
N LEU A 238 -7.80 32.19 27.06
CA LEU A 238 -6.33 32.35 27.02
C LEU A 238 -5.63 30.98 27.05
N SER A 239 -6.06 30.07 27.92
CA SER A 239 -5.52 28.71 27.98
C SER A 239 -5.73 27.93 26.68
N ILE A 240 -6.87 28.12 26.00
CA ILE A 240 -7.17 27.45 24.72
C ILE A 240 -6.28 28.02 23.60
N LEU A 241 -6.14 29.34 23.52
CA LEU A 241 -5.29 30.01 22.51
C LEU A 241 -3.82 29.63 22.67
N VAL A 242 -3.31 29.61 23.90
CA VAL A 242 -1.92 29.22 24.20
C VAL A 242 -1.67 27.74 23.90
N SER A 243 -2.70 26.88 24.00
CA SER A 243 -2.57 25.46 23.66
C SER A 243 -2.40 25.19 22.16
N ALA A 244 -2.76 26.15 21.29
CA ALA A 244 -2.78 25.96 19.84
C ALA A 244 -1.42 26.08 19.15
N SER A 245 -0.52 26.95 19.64
CA SER A 245 0.81 27.15 19.04
C SER A 245 1.84 27.60 20.07
N MET A 246 3.07 27.07 19.95
CA MET A 246 4.22 27.50 20.77
C MET A 246 4.62 28.95 20.54
N GLU A 247 4.43 29.47 19.33
CA GLU A 247 4.74 30.86 19.01
C GLU A 247 3.77 31.83 19.71
N LEU A 248 2.49 31.44 19.81
CA LEU A 248 1.50 32.19 20.58
C LEU A 248 1.79 32.15 22.07
N ALA A 249 2.21 30.99 22.60
CA ALA A 249 2.66 30.87 23.99
C ALA A 249 3.84 31.81 24.31
N GLY A 250 4.81 31.92 23.39
CA GLY A 250 5.92 32.86 23.54
C GLY A 250 5.50 34.32 23.55
N ARG A 251 4.67 34.71 22.57
CA ARG A 251 4.11 36.07 22.50
C ARG A 251 3.25 36.41 23.73
N THR A 252 2.53 35.43 24.30
CA THR A 252 1.78 35.66 25.56
C THR A 252 2.69 35.91 26.75
N PHE A 253 3.81 35.18 26.85
CA PHE A 253 4.72 35.31 27.97
C PHE A 253 5.51 36.62 27.92
N GLU A 254 6.07 36.96 26.75
CA GLU A 254 6.92 38.14 26.57
C GLU A 254 6.16 39.46 26.74
N ALA A 255 4.88 39.51 26.39
CA ALA A 255 4.08 40.73 26.44
C ALA A 255 3.43 41.01 27.81
N ASN A 256 3.13 39.99 28.62
CA ASN A 256 2.24 40.11 29.78
C ASN A 256 2.73 39.40 31.06
N ASN A 257 4.05 39.31 31.25
CA ASN A 257 4.66 38.61 32.40
C ASN A 257 4.11 39.07 33.77
N GLY A 258 3.82 40.37 33.95
CA GLY A 258 3.28 40.90 35.20
C GLY A 258 1.82 40.53 35.49
N VAL A 259 0.99 40.30 34.47
CA VAL A 259 -0.41 39.87 34.66
C VAL A 259 -0.47 38.38 35.01
N LEU A 260 0.43 37.58 34.44
CA LEU A 260 0.61 36.19 34.81
C LEU A 260 0.98 36.04 36.30
N ASP A 261 1.73 36.98 36.86
CA ASP A 261 2.11 36.98 38.28
C ASP A 261 0.92 37.19 39.18
N GLY A 262 0.09 38.18 38.88
CA GLY A 262 -1.16 38.38 39.60
C GLY A 262 -2.09 37.16 39.54
N LEU A 263 -2.15 36.46 38.40
CA LEU A 263 -2.96 35.24 38.27
C LEU A 263 -2.39 34.06 39.08
N LEU A 264 -1.06 33.95 39.18
CA LEU A 264 -0.39 32.91 39.97
C LEU A 264 -0.53 33.17 41.48
N GLU A 265 -0.36 34.41 41.91
CA GLU A 265 -0.58 34.81 43.30
C GLU A 265 -2.05 34.62 43.71
N LEU A 266 -2.98 34.94 42.81
CA LEU A 266 -4.39 34.63 43.01
C LEU A 266 -4.62 33.13 43.16
N LEU A 267 -4.06 32.29 42.29
CA LEU A 267 -4.19 30.83 42.41
C LEU A 267 -3.63 30.32 43.74
N HIS A 268 -2.46 30.83 44.17
CA HIS A 268 -1.84 30.46 45.44
C HIS A 268 -2.72 30.83 46.64
N ALA A 269 -3.25 32.07 46.66
CA ALA A 269 -4.18 32.52 47.69
C ALA A 269 -5.47 31.68 47.70
N GLN A 270 -5.98 31.31 46.52
CA GLN A 270 -7.19 30.49 46.40
C GLN A 270 -6.99 29.05 46.88
N VAL A 271 -5.79 28.48 46.70
CA VAL A 271 -5.45 27.16 47.25
C VAL A 271 -5.24 27.24 48.77
N ALA A 272 -4.64 28.32 49.29
CA ALA A 272 -4.47 28.53 50.73
C ALA A 272 -5.83 28.64 51.46
N LEU A 273 -6.81 29.30 50.85
CA LEU A 273 -8.19 29.39 51.36
C LEU A 273 -8.87 28.03 51.56
N GLU A 274 -8.43 26.96 50.86
CA GLU A 274 -8.97 25.60 51.06
C GLU A 274 -8.57 24.99 52.41
N TYR A 275 -7.53 25.53 53.05
CA TYR A 275 -6.99 25.05 54.33
C TYR A 275 -7.40 25.92 55.53
N ASP A 276 -7.75 27.20 55.30
CA ASP A 276 -8.27 28.14 56.31
C ASP A 276 -9.80 28.03 56.42
N ALA A 277 -10.28 27.07 57.21
CA ALA A 277 -11.69 26.73 57.33
C ALA A 277 -12.54 27.83 58.03
N GLY A 278 -13.29 28.62 57.25
CA GLY A 278 -14.38 29.49 57.74
C GLY A 278 -15.52 29.62 56.72
N PRO A 279 -16.81 29.43 57.09
CA PRO A 279 -17.94 29.44 56.16
C PRO A 279 -18.19 30.81 55.48
N ALA A 280 -17.64 31.89 56.03
CA ALA A 280 -17.71 33.24 55.45
C ALA A 280 -16.70 33.50 54.31
N LEU A 281 -15.69 32.63 54.13
CA LEU A 281 -14.67 32.77 53.06
C LEU A 281 -14.98 31.93 51.81
N ALA A 282 -15.99 31.06 51.86
CA ALA A 282 -16.40 30.24 50.72
C ALA A 282 -17.05 31.06 49.58
N SER A 283 -17.57 32.27 49.88
CA SER A 283 -18.14 33.17 48.87
C SER A 283 -17.10 33.79 47.95
N ASN A 284 -15.82 33.85 48.36
CA ASN A 284 -14.76 34.54 47.62
C ASN A 284 -13.88 33.58 46.79
N GLN A 285 -14.37 32.36 46.57
CA GLN A 285 -13.66 31.31 45.85
C GLN A 285 -13.92 31.40 44.35
N MET A 286 -12.84 31.47 43.56
CA MET A 286 -12.93 31.45 42.10
C MET A 286 -13.54 30.11 41.63
N PRO A 287 -14.44 30.11 40.63
CA PRO A 287 -14.98 28.87 40.07
C PRO A 287 -13.87 27.86 39.70
N VAL A 288 -14.10 26.57 39.98
CA VAL A 288 -13.15 25.47 39.71
C VAL A 288 -12.65 25.50 38.25
N ARG A 289 -13.52 25.87 37.32
CA ARG A 289 -13.19 26.05 35.90
C ARG A 289 -12.09 27.09 35.68
N GLY A 290 -12.16 28.23 36.37
CA GLY A 290 -11.18 29.31 36.30
C GLY A 290 -9.83 28.90 36.87
N ARG A 291 -9.81 28.33 38.08
CA ARG A 291 -8.57 27.79 38.70
C ARG A 291 -7.92 26.71 37.82
N LYS A 292 -8.71 25.81 37.26
CA LYS A 292 -8.25 24.81 36.29
C LYS A 292 -7.67 25.43 35.02
N ALA A 293 -8.26 26.51 34.51
CA ALA A 293 -7.77 27.22 33.34
C ALA A 293 -6.41 27.91 33.62
N ILE A 294 -6.21 28.47 34.82
CA ILE A 294 -4.91 29.02 35.24
C ILE A 294 -3.84 27.92 35.26
N ILE A 295 -4.14 26.74 35.82
CA ILE A 295 -3.22 25.59 35.86
C ILE A 295 -2.87 25.11 34.43
N ARG A 296 -3.84 25.09 33.51
CA ARG A 296 -3.57 24.73 32.11
C ARG A 296 -2.72 25.78 31.41
N LEU A 297 -3.06 27.06 31.56
CA LEU A 297 -2.30 28.18 31.00
C LEU A 297 -0.83 28.12 31.46
N THR A 298 -0.60 27.92 32.75
CA THR A 298 0.75 27.79 33.33
C THR A 298 1.50 26.57 32.81
N ALA A 299 0.85 25.43 32.61
CA ALA A 299 1.47 24.25 32.00
C ALA A 299 1.97 24.49 30.57
N PHE A 300 1.20 25.18 29.73
CA PHE A 300 1.62 25.50 28.36
C PHE A 300 2.73 26.57 28.32
N ILE A 301 2.68 27.56 29.22
CA ILE A 301 3.76 28.56 29.36
C ILE A 301 5.03 27.91 29.88
N PHE A 302 4.93 27.00 30.85
CA PHE A 302 6.07 26.21 31.35
C PHE A 302 6.73 25.43 30.21
N LYS A 303 5.94 24.81 29.34
CA LYS A 303 6.42 24.13 28.14
C LYS A 303 7.19 25.07 27.20
N TYR A 304 6.69 26.29 26.96
CA TYR A 304 7.41 27.30 26.18
C TYR A 304 8.76 27.65 26.83
N LEU A 305 8.76 27.99 28.12
CA LEU A 305 9.97 28.41 28.83
C LEU A 305 11.05 27.31 28.86
N MET A 306 10.66 26.05 28.98
CA MET A 306 11.62 24.95 28.98
C MET A 306 12.20 24.65 27.58
N ILE A 307 11.47 24.94 26.51
CA ILE A 307 11.88 24.64 25.13
C ILE A 307 12.61 25.81 24.47
N ALA A 308 12.14 27.04 24.66
CA ALA A 308 12.57 28.23 23.96
C ALA A 308 13.49 29.17 24.76
N ALA A 309 13.55 29.05 26.10
CA ALA A 309 14.25 30.04 26.91
C ALA A 309 15.78 30.02 26.73
N LYS A 310 16.36 31.23 26.78
CA LYS A 310 17.80 31.48 27.00
C LYS A 310 18.15 31.15 28.46
N VAL A 311 19.44 30.99 28.76
CA VAL A 311 19.99 30.49 30.03
C VAL A 311 19.59 31.34 31.27
N ASP A 312 19.09 32.56 31.10
CA ASP A 312 18.87 33.53 32.20
C ASP A 312 17.43 33.56 32.81
N ASP A 313 16.49 32.71 32.36
CA ASP A 313 15.07 32.75 32.79
C ASP A 313 14.71 31.85 34.00
N ASP A 314 15.67 31.38 34.77
CA ASP A 314 15.46 30.39 35.85
C ASP A 314 14.45 30.83 36.94
N ALA A 315 14.35 32.13 37.23
CA ALA A 315 13.36 32.65 38.18
C ALA A 315 11.92 32.51 37.65
N ASN A 316 11.70 32.83 36.38
CA ASN A 316 10.39 32.70 35.72
C ASN A 316 9.96 31.23 35.63
N VAL A 317 10.89 30.32 35.33
CA VAL A 317 10.64 28.88 35.28
C VAL A 317 10.23 28.33 36.66
N ARG A 318 10.96 28.70 37.73
CA ARG A 318 10.61 28.29 39.11
C ARG A 318 9.20 28.75 39.50
N ARG A 319 8.85 29.99 39.18
CA ARG A 319 7.56 30.59 39.52
C ARG A 319 6.40 29.91 38.78
N VAL A 320 6.52 29.72 37.46
CA VAL A 320 5.48 29.03 36.67
C VAL A 320 5.33 27.57 37.11
N MET A 321 6.45 26.89 37.43
CA MET A 321 6.41 25.54 38.00
C MET A 321 5.75 25.53 39.38
N GLY A 322 5.99 26.54 40.22
CA GLY A 322 5.31 26.72 41.51
C GLY A 322 3.79 26.77 41.37
N GLY A 323 3.27 27.53 40.41
CA GLY A 323 1.83 27.60 40.12
C GLY A 323 1.23 26.28 39.64
N LEU A 324 1.98 25.49 38.85
CA LEU A 324 1.58 24.14 38.46
C LEU A 324 1.53 23.19 39.68
N LEU A 325 2.49 23.32 40.60
CA LEU A 325 2.54 22.54 41.83
C LEU A 325 1.45 22.93 42.84
N ASP A 326 0.98 24.18 42.83
CA ASP A 326 -0.18 24.60 43.65
C ASP A 326 -1.45 23.82 43.27
N GLY A 327 -1.60 23.46 41.99
CA GLY A 327 -2.63 22.52 41.54
C GLY A 327 -2.54 21.14 42.19
N LEU A 328 -1.32 20.63 42.46
CA LEU A 328 -1.11 19.37 43.20
C LEU A 328 -1.30 19.52 44.71
N ARG A 329 -1.10 20.73 45.26
CA ARG A 329 -1.31 21.05 46.68
C ARG A 329 -2.77 21.27 47.05
N SER A 330 -3.65 21.53 46.08
CA SER A 330 -5.10 21.69 46.31
C SER A 330 -5.76 20.41 46.84
N ARG A 331 -6.85 20.56 47.61
CA ARG A 331 -7.75 19.47 48.03
C ARG A 331 -8.69 19.02 46.91
N GLU A 332 -8.89 19.82 45.88
CA GLU A 332 -9.78 19.51 44.76
C GLU A 332 -9.13 18.57 43.74
N ARG A 333 -9.71 17.39 43.55
CA ARG A 333 -9.22 16.37 42.61
C ARG A 333 -9.14 16.85 41.17
N VAL A 334 -10.06 17.73 40.76
CA VAL A 334 -10.10 18.32 39.40
C VAL A 334 -8.86 19.16 39.10
N LEU A 335 -8.33 19.88 40.10
CA LEU A 335 -7.12 20.71 39.98
C LEU A 335 -5.86 19.85 39.99
N GLN A 336 -5.81 18.82 40.85
CA GLN A 336 -4.73 17.84 40.88
C GLN A 336 -4.58 17.13 39.52
N ILE A 337 -5.67 16.66 38.92
CA ILE A 337 -5.66 16.02 37.58
C ILE A 337 -5.16 17.00 36.51
N ALA A 338 -5.63 18.26 36.53
CA ALA A 338 -5.19 19.26 35.55
C ALA A 338 -3.68 19.57 35.64
N ALA A 339 -3.12 19.58 36.85
CA ALA A 339 -1.69 19.74 37.06
C ALA A 339 -0.88 18.54 36.54
N LEU A 340 -1.36 17.30 36.79
CA LEU A 340 -0.74 16.09 36.23
C LEU A 340 -0.80 16.06 34.70
N ASP A 341 -1.95 16.41 34.09
CA ASP A 341 -2.10 16.50 32.64
C ASP A 341 -1.14 17.55 32.04
N GLY A 342 -0.98 18.69 32.74
CA GLY A 342 -0.02 19.73 32.38
C GLY A 342 1.43 19.24 32.37
N LEU A 343 1.84 18.50 33.41
CA LEU A 343 3.16 17.87 33.50
C LEU A 343 3.38 16.82 32.40
N LEU A 344 2.40 15.94 32.15
CA LEU A 344 2.47 14.92 31.10
C LEU A 344 2.62 15.54 29.70
N HIS A 345 1.87 16.59 29.41
CA HIS A 345 1.94 17.28 28.12
C HIS A 345 3.32 17.90 27.87
N PHE A 346 3.98 18.42 28.91
CA PHE A 346 5.36 18.88 28.83
C PHE A 346 6.33 17.73 28.55
N ILE A 347 6.26 16.66 29.34
CA ILE A 347 7.18 15.52 29.27
C ILE A 347 7.11 14.82 27.92
N SER A 348 5.90 14.60 27.39
CA SER A 348 5.68 13.94 26.09
C SER A 348 6.45 14.63 24.94
N VAL A 349 6.53 15.96 24.96
CA VAL A 349 7.22 16.74 23.91
C VAL A 349 8.73 16.65 24.01
N LEU A 350 9.29 16.45 25.21
CA LEU A 350 10.72 16.15 25.37
C LEU A 350 11.08 14.71 24.97
N GLY A 351 10.11 13.79 24.97
CA GLY A 351 10.28 12.38 24.59
C GLY A 351 10.05 12.06 23.10
N GLY A 352 9.30 12.89 22.38
CA GLY A 352 8.86 12.62 20.98
C GLY A 352 9.91 12.80 19.87
N GLN A 353 11.17 13.11 20.19
CA GLN A 353 12.26 13.27 19.20
C GLN A 353 13.19 12.04 19.11
N THR A 354 12.66 10.82 19.19
CA THR A 354 13.45 9.58 19.03
C THR A 354 13.50 9.09 17.58
N THR A 355 13.71 10.00 16.62
CA THR A 355 14.19 9.64 15.28
C THR A 355 15.53 10.31 15.07
N ALA A 356 16.61 9.52 15.17
CA ALA A 356 18.01 9.84 14.87
C ALA A 356 18.31 11.30 14.50
N ALA A 357 18.36 12.17 15.51
CA ALA A 357 18.72 13.58 15.36
C ALA A 357 20.25 13.77 15.43
N PRO A 358 20.83 14.80 14.78
CA PRO A 358 22.26 15.05 14.78
C PRO A 358 22.83 15.32 16.19
N LYS A 359 24.09 14.93 16.43
CA LYS A 359 24.79 14.99 17.74
C LYS A 359 24.74 16.37 18.47
N SER A 360 24.50 17.47 17.76
CA SER A 360 24.36 18.80 18.37
C SER A 360 23.03 19.01 19.09
N GLU A 361 21.95 18.35 18.66
CA GLU A 361 20.63 18.46 19.29
C GLU A 361 20.54 17.60 20.57
N GLU A 362 21.25 16.47 20.64
CA GLU A 362 21.32 15.61 21.84
C GLU A 362 21.88 16.36 23.06
N ALA A 363 22.89 17.21 22.87
CA ALA A 363 23.49 17.99 23.97
C ALA A 363 22.51 19.03 24.55
N ALA A 364 21.76 19.73 23.67
CA ALA A 364 20.77 20.71 24.08
C ALA A 364 19.57 20.06 24.79
N VAL A 365 19.11 18.89 24.32
CA VAL A 365 18.06 18.10 24.98
C VAL A 365 18.54 17.61 26.35
N ARG A 366 19.79 17.13 26.46
CA ARG A 366 20.38 16.70 27.73
C ARG A 366 20.48 17.84 28.76
N GLN A 367 20.83 19.05 28.32
CA GLN A 367 20.86 20.24 29.18
C GLN A 367 19.46 20.61 29.70
N LYS A 368 18.43 20.55 28.84
CA LYS A 368 17.03 20.81 29.24
C LYS A 368 16.50 19.78 30.24
N LYS A 369 16.83 18.50 30.04
CA LYS A 369 16.50 17.41 30.99
C LYS A 369 17.17 17.63 32.35
N ALA A 370 18.45 18.01 32.37
CA ALA A 370 19.17 18.30 33.61
C ALA A 370 18.59 19.51 34.36
N ARG A 371 18.19 20.58 33.65
CA ARG A 371 17.54 21.76 34.24
C ARG A 371 16.18 21.42 34.86
N PHE A 372 15.38 20.55 34.22
CA PHE A 372 14.12 20.08 34.83
C PHE A 372 14.37 19.23 36.08
N ALA A 373 15.38 18.36 36.03
CA ALA A 373 15.75 17.48 37.13
C ALA A 373 16.12 18.25 38.41
N THR A 374 16.92 19.32 38.29
CA THR A 374 17.28 20.17 39.43
C THR A 374 16.07 20.90 40.01
N LEU A 375 15.20 21.46 39.15
CA LEU A 375 13.99 22.18 39.56
C LEU A 375 12.97 21.26 40.27
N ALA A 376 12.77 20.05 39.74
CA ALA A 376 11.87 19.06 40.33
C ALA A 376 12.32 18.64 41.74
N GLN A 377 13.63 18.61 41.98
CA GLN A 377 14.19 18.33 43.31
C GLN A 377 14.05 19.54 44.25
N GLU A 378 14.44 20.75 43.82
CA GLU A 378 14.36 21.99 44.62
C GLU A 378 12.93 22.24 45.11
N LEU A 379 11.92 22.02 44.25
CA LEU A 379 10.52 22.29 44.56
C LEU A 379 9.77 21.10 45.18
N GLY A 380 10.46 19.98 45.41
CA GLY A 380 9.88 18.81 46.09
C GLY A 380 8.81 18.06 45.30
N LEU A 381 8.84 18.05 43.96
CA LEU A 381 7.81 17.44 43.11
C LEU A 381 7.48 16.00 43.52
N PHE A 382 8.49 15.16 43.78
CA PHE A 382 8.28 13.76 44.15
C PHE A 382 7.57 13.59 45.51
N SER A 383 7.83 14.49 46.47
CA SER A 383 7.12 14.49 47.75
C SER A 383 5.64 14.86 47.59
N LEU A 384 5.34 15.81 46.69
CA LEU A 384 3.98 16.23 46.40
C LEU A 384 3.20 15.14 45.65
N LEU A 385 3.83 14.48 44.68
CA LEU A 385 3.23 13.32 43.99
C LEU A 385 2.93 12.19 44.98
N HIS A 386 3.87 11.88 45.89
CA HIS A 386 3.67 10.84 46.90
C HIS A 386 2.55 11.21 47.90
N SER A 387 2.57 12.43 48.43
CA SER A 387 1.53 12.92 49.36
C SER A 387 0.15 12.98 48.71
N ALA A 388 0.04 13.47 47.48
CA ALA A 388 -1.21 13.53 46.73
C ALA A 388 -1.80 12.13 46.48
N ALA A 389 -0.95 11.15 46.17
CA ALA A 389 -1.36 9.76 46.03
C ALA A 389 -1.78 9.14 47.37
N SER A 390 -1.02 9.38 48.44
CA SER A 390 -1.35 8.85 49.78
C SER A 390 -2.69 9.37 50.29
N ASN A 391 -3.00 10.64 50.07
CA ASN A 391 -4.27 11.26 50.44
C ASN A 391 -5.43 10.87 49.51
N ALA A 392 -5.15 10.25 48.36
CA ALA A 392 -6.13 9.76 47.41
C ALA A 392 -6.51 8.30 47.64
N LEU A 393 -5.79 7.55 48.49
CA LEU A 393 -6.07 6.14 48.72
C LEU A 393 -7.38 5.93 49.52
N PRO A 394 -8.18 4.91 49.18
CA PRO A 394 -9.45 4.60 49.84
C PRO A 394 -9.27 4.27 51.33
N GLY A 395 -10.18 4.75 52.20
CA GLY A 395 -10.18 4.43 53.64
C GLY A 395 -9.23 5.27 54.52
N PHE A 396 -8.50 6.24 53.96
CA PHE A 396 -7.52 7.05 54.70
C PHE A 396 -7.88 8.54 54.87
N ASN A 397 -9.05 8.98 54.38
CA ASN A 397 -9.58 10.34 54.62
C ASN A 397 -10.59 10.34 55.76
N ALA A 398 -10.35 11.14 56.80
CA ALA A 398 -11.10 11.14 58.05
C ALA A 398 -12.37 12.02 58.07
N ASP A 399 -12.58 12.90 57.09
CA ASP A 399 -13.66 13.89 57.15
C ASP A 399 -14.43 13.99 55.82
N THR A 400 -15.51 13.23 55.64
CA THR A 400 -16.71 13.64 54.87
C THR A 400 -17.75 12.51 54.78
N SER A 401 -18.66 12.43 55.75
CA SER A 401 -19.90 11.68 55.65
C SER A 401 -20.97 12.51 54.92
N SER A 402 -21.05 12.47 53.58
CA SER A 402 -22.25 12.91 52.84
C SER A 402 -22.21 12.50 51.36
N ALA A 403 -23.36 12.60 50.68
CA ALA A 403 -23.68 12.18 49.30
C ALA A 403 -22.77 12.70 48.16
N ALA A 404 -21.64 13.33 48.45
CA ALA A 404 -20.57 13.69 47.51
C ALA A 404 -19.61 12.52 47.16
N GLU A 405 -19.82 11.32 47.74
CA GLU A 405 -18.98 10.13 47.51
C GLU A 405 -19.03 9.58 46.08
N VAL A 406 -20.15 9.72 45.35
CA VAL A 406 -20.30 9.08 44.03
C VAL A 406 -19.52 9.83 42.92
N SER A 407 -19.46 11.17 42.98
CA SER A 407 -18.70 11.98 42.01
C SER A 407 -17.20 12.08 42.34
N SER A 408 -16.83 11.90 43.61
CA SER A 408 -15.43 11.91 44.07
C SER A 408 -14.70 10.58 43.83
N SER A 409 -15.41 9.45 43.79
CA SER A 409 -14.83 8.13 43.51
C SER A 409 -14.25 8.02 42.09
N GLU A 410 -14.97 8.49 41.07
CA GLU A 410 -14.48 8.46 39.67
C GLU A 410 -13.25 9.36 39.47
N GLN A 411 -13.23 10.55 40.06
CA GLN A 411 -12.10 11.47 39.98
C GLN A 411 -10.86 10.93 40.71
N THR A 412 -11.07 10.22 41.82
CA THR A 412 -10.00 9.58 42.60
C THR A 412 -9.34 8.45 41.81
N ALA A 413 -10.12 7.62 41.11
CA ALA A 413 -9.59 6.61 40.21
C ALA A 413 -8.79 7.21 39.04
N VAL A 414 -9.29 8.28 38.42
CA VAL A 414 -8.56 9.01 37.35
C VAL A 414 -7.23 9.55 37.86
N LEU A 415 -7.23 10.20 39.03
CA LEU A 415 -6.02 10.73 39.66
C LEU A 415 -4.98 9.63 39.92
N LEU A 416 -5.38 8.55 40.58
CA LEU A 416 -4.48 7.44 40.92
C LEU A 416 -3.98 6.68 39.68
N SER A 417 -4.70 6.72 38.55
CA SER A 417 -4.20 6.18 37.27
C SER A 417 -3.16 7.08 36.57
N ARG A 418 -3.27 8.41 36.74
CA ARG A 418 -2.40 9.40 36.07
C ARG A 418 -1.09 9.62 36.81
N LEU A 419 -1.14 9.57 38.14
CA LEU A 419 -0.02 9.94 39.00
C LEU A 419 1.21 9.03 38.83
N PRO A 420 1.09 7.68 38.76
CA PRO A 420 2.24 6.81 38.53
C PRO A 420 2.88 7.01 37.14
N LEU A 421 2.06 7.36 36.13
CA LEU A 421 2.57 7.71 34.80
C LEU A 421 3.41 8.99 34.83
N VAL A 422 2.91 10.04 35.51
CA VAL A 422 3.67 11.29 35.68
C VAL A 422 4.97 11.04 36.42
N PHE A 423 4.91 10.25 37.50
CA PHE A 423 6.08 9.91 38.31
C PHE A 423 7.18 9.20 37.50
N THR A 424 6.83 8.16 36.76
CA THR A 424 7.78 7.40 35.92
C THR A 424 8.35 8.24 34.79
N GLN A 425 7.53 9.07 34.15
CA GLN A 425 7.95 9.99 33.11
C GLN A 425 8.88 11.09 33.64
N CYS A 426 8.64 11.62 34.85
CA CYS A 426 9.56 12.52 35.53
C CYS A 426 10.90 11.84 35.84
N LEU A 427 10.89 10.58 36.30
CA LEU A 427 12.12 9.82 36.58
C LEU A 427 12.99 9.59 35.33
N ALA A 428 12.38 9.37 34.16
CA ALA A 428 13.10 9.19 32.90
C ALA A 428 13.99 10.40 32.51
N HIS A 429 13.73 11.59 33.08
CA HIS A 429 14.55 12.78 32.85
C HIS A 429 15.88 12.77 33.63
N PHE A 430 16.03 11.86 34.60
CA PHE A 430 17.23 11.68 35.42
C PHE A 430 18.18 10.59 34.87
N GLU A 431 17.93 10.02 33.67
CA GLU A 431 18.71 8.92 33.03
C GLU A 431 20.19 9.24 32.69
N GLY A 432 20.76 10.32 33.22
CA GLY A 432 22.19 10.67 33.13
C GLY A 432 22.93 10.74 34.48
N ASP A 433 22.22 10.72 35.60
CA ASP A 433 22.77 10.69 36.97
C ASP A 433 22.21 9.48 37.72
N ASP A 434 22.83 8.32 37.47
CA ASP A 434 22.41 7.02 38.02
C ASP A 434 22.40 7.02 39.56
N THR A 435 23.26 7.82 40.20
CA THR A 435 23.32 7.90 41.67
C THR A 435 22.09 8.57 42.26
N MET A 436 21.68 9.69 41.66
CA MET A 436 20.51 10.44 42.09
C MET A 436 19.20 9.69 41.75
N LEU A 437 19.13 9.09 40.56
CA LEU A 437 18.00 8.28 40.13
C LEU A 437 17.74 7.12 41.11
N LYS A 438 18.79 6.38 41.46
CA LYS A 438 18.76 5.31 42.46
C LYS A 438 18.31 5.79 43.84
N LYS A 439 18.79 6.97 44.27
CA LYS A 439 18.38 7.59 45.54
C LYS A 439 16.89 7.93 45.55
N LEU A 440 16.35 8.56 44.51
CA LEU A 440 14.95 8.93 44.40
C LEU A 440 14.02 7.71 44.45
N VAL A 441 14.35 6.65 43.70
CA VAL A 441 13.57 5.41 43.71
C VAL A 441 13.60 4.77 45.09
N ARG A 442 14.76 4.72 45.75
CA ARG A 442 14.85 4.18 47.11
C ARG A 442 14.01 5.00 48.10
N ASP A 443 14.16 6.32 48.10
CA ASP A 443 13.55 7.20 49.10
C ASP A 443 12.01 7.25 48.98
N TRP A 444 11.45 7.13 47.76
CA TRP A 444 10.00 7.26 47.52
C TRP A 444 9.26 5.95 47.20
N CYS A 445 9.94 4.92 46.68
CA CYS A 445 9.29 3.64 46.33
C CYS A 445 9.60 2.51 47.33
N VAL A 446 10.72 2.59 48.05
CA VAL A 446 11.22 1.46 48.87
C VAL A 446 11.20 1.78 50.37
N SER A 447 11.84 2.88 50.77
CA SER A 447 11.95 3.28 52.19
C SER A 447 10.61 3.40 52.92
N PRO A 448 9.53 3.97 52.32
CA PRO A 448 8.25 4.07 53.02
C PRO A 448 7.58 2.71 53.25
N VAL A 449 7.79 1.72 52.37
CA VAL A 449 7.28 0.34 52.55
C VAL A 449 7.97 -0.34 53.72
N LEU A 450 9.29 -0.19 53.82
CA LEU A 450 10.08 -0.78 54.92
C LEU A 450 9.80 -0.10 56.28
N ALA A 451 9.51 1.21 56.26
CA ALA A 451 9.22 1.98 57.47
C ALA A 451 7.77 1.82 57.97
N ALA A 452 6.86 1.35 57.12
CA ALA A 452 5.44 1.29 57.45
C ALA A 452 5.10 0.14 58.41
N ARG A 453 4.35 0.48 59.46
CA ARG A 453 3.75 -0.51 60.37
C ARG A 453 2.31 -0.78 59.95
N ALA A 454 1.93 -2.05 59.87
CA ALA A 454 0.58 -2.46 59.48
C ALA A 454 -0.54 -1.91 60.39
N THR A 455 -0.23 -1.50 61.61
CA THR A 455 -1.16 -0.90 62.57
C THR A 455 -1.36 0.60 62.41
N ASN A 456 -0.45 1.31 61.73
CA ASN A 456 -0.53 2.76 61.53
C ASN A 456 -1.10 3.07 60.15
N ARG A 457 -2.34 3.57 60.11
CA ARG A 457 -3.07 3.86 58.86
C ARG A 457 -2.33 4.86 57.95
N MET A 458 -1.76 5.93 58.51
CA MET A 458 -1.03 6.93 57.71
C MET A 458 0.23 6.34 57.08
N GLN A 459 0.97 5.50 57.81
CA GLN A 459 2.15 4.81 57.28
C GLN A 459 1.78 3.73 56.26
N LEU A 460 0.67 3.02 56.47
CA LEU A 460 0.16 2.03 55.53
C LEU A 460 -0.28 2.67 54.20
N ALA A 461 -0.89 3.84 54.24
CA ALA A 461 -1.21 4.62 53.04
C ALA A 461 0.07 4.99 52.27
N GLN A 462 1.08 5.53 52.95
CA GLN A 462 2.38 5.86 52.35
C GLN A 462 3.09 4.63 51.75
N GLY A 463 3.05 3.49 52.44
CA GLY A 463 3.57 2.21 51.94
C GLY A 463 2.83 1.74 50.68
N SER A 464 1.50 1.83 50.68
CA SER A 464 0.65 1.42 49.55
C SER A 464 0.85 2.32 48.33
N THR A 465 0.99 3.64 48.52
CA THR A 465 1.38 4.58 47.47
C THR A 465 2.72 4.19 46.84
N SER A 466 3.70 3.83 47.66
CA SER A 466 5.03 3.43 47.19
C SER A 466 4.96 2.16 46.34
N CYS A 467 4.09 1.21 46.69
CA CYS A 467 3.82 0.01 45.89
C CYS A 467 3.22 0.36 44.52
N LEU A 468 2.25 1.28 44.49
CA LEU A 468 1.62 1.76 43.25
C LEU A 468 2.64 2.42 42.30
N LEU A 469 3.49 3.30 42.84
CA LEU A 469 4.55 3.96 42.08
C LEU A 469 5.59 2.95 41.56
N LEU A 470 5.94 1.96 42.38
CA LEU A 470 6.89 0.92 42.02
C LEU A 470 6.34 0.01 40.92
N SER A 471 5.06 -0.38 40.96
CA SER A 471 4.40 -1.13 39.88
C SER A 471 4.49 -0.39 38.54
N ALA A 472 4.27 0.93 38.53
CA ALA A 472 4.43 1.73 37.33
C ALA A 472 5.89 1.78 36.85
N LEU A 473 6.86 1.88 37.77
CA LEU A 473 8.27 1.88 37.43
C LEU A 473 8.72 0.56 36.80
N PHE A 474 8.16 -0.59 37.22
CA PHE A 474 8.42 -1.88 36.57
C PHE A 474 8.03 -1.90 35.10
N LEU A 475 7.00 -1.14 34.71
CA LEU A 475 6.54 -1.05 33.33
C LEU A 475 7.41 -0.12 32.48
N SER A 476 7.98 0.93 33.07
CA SER A 476 8.82 1.90 32.35
C SER A 476 10.31 1.52 32.35
N ASN A 477 10.85 1.06 33.48
CA ASN A 477 12.25 0.68 33.67
C ASN A 477 12.37 -0.46 34.70
N ALA A 478 12.11 -1.68 34.23
CA ALA A 478 12.15 -2.91 35.03
C ALA A 478 13.50 -3.15 35.73
N LYS A 479 14.63 -2.81 35.09
CA LYS A 479 15.97 -3.03 35.65
C LYS A 479 16.22 -2.17 36.89
N LEU A 480 15.86 -0.89 36.83
CA LEU A 480 16.00 0.04 37.95
C LEU A 480 15.07 -0.33 39.11
N ALA A 481 13.81 -0.70 38.81
CA ALA A 481 12.85 -1.15 39.80
C ALA A 481 13.32 -2.41 40.53
N LEU A 482 13.80 -3.42 39.78
CA LEU A 482 14.32 -4.67 40.35
C LEU A 482 15.55 -4.41 41.23
N TRP A 483 16.49 -3.57 40.76
CA TRP A 483 17.64 -3.16 41.56
C TRP A 483 17.19 -2.56 42.90
N ALA A 484 16.21 -1.65 42.90
CA ALA A 484 15.76 -0.99 44.12
C ALA A 484 15.16 -1.97 45.14
N VAL A 485 14.45 -3.00 44.67
CA VAL A 485 13.91 -4.07 45.53
C VAL A 485 15.03 -4.95 46.08
N GLN A 486 15.99 -5.37 45.25
CA GLN A 486 17.09 -6.26 45.66
C GLN A 486 18.00 -5.65 46.74
N GLN A 487 18.15 -4.32 46.77
CA GLN A 487 18.97 -3.62 47.77
C GLN A 487 18.36 -3.60 49.19
N THR A 488 17.16 -4.14 49.39
CA THR A 488 16.47 -4.11 50.70
C THR A 488 16.93 -5.16 51.71
N GLY A 489 17.92 -5.99 51.35
CA GLY A 489 18.50 -7.04 52.20
C GLY A 489 18.03 -8.45 51.81
N ASN A 490 18.95 -9.44 51.88
CA ASN A 490 18.75 -10.82 51.39
C ASN A 490 18.11 -10.86 49.98
N ASP A 491 18.74 -10.19 49.01
CA ASP A 491 18.32 -10.10 47.60
C ASP A 491 16.85 -9.65 47.38
N GLY A 492 16.33 -8.80 48.27
CA GLY A 492 14.99 -8.19 48.11
C GLY A 492 13.84 -8.88 48.85
N THR A 493 14.15 -9.93 49.60
CA THR A 493 13.17 -10.65 50.43
C THR A 493 12.57 -9.81 51.54
N ALA A 494 13.30 -8.83 52.09
CA ALA A 494 12.82 -7.96 53.17
C ALA A 494 11.61 -7.10 52.74
N PHE A 495 11.65 -6.54 51.52
CA PHE A 495 10.54 -5.78 50.95
C PHE A 495 9.28 -6.65 50.77
N LEU A 496 9.43 -7.84 50.18
CA LEU A 496 8.32 -8.77 49.94
C LEU A 496 7.77 -9.36 51.25
N THR A 497 8.60 -9.51 52.28
CA THR A 497 8.16 -9.91 53.62
C THR A 497 7.26 -8.85 54.26
N ARG A 498 7.54 -7.56 54.05
CA ARG A 498 6.65 -6.47 54.52
C ARG A 498 5.31 -6.46 53.77
N LEU A 499 5.30 -6.73 52.47
CA LEU A 499 4.05 -6.91 51.73
C LEU A 499 3.23 -8.10 52.24
N HIS A 500 3.89 -9.20 52.62
CA HIS A 500 3.21 -10.32 53.28
C HIS A 500 2.57 -9.90 54.61
N GLU A 501 3.26 -9.11 55.44
CA GLU A 501 2.69 -8.58 56.68
C GLU A 501 1.48 -7.66 56.43
N PHE A 502 1.51 -6.83 55.38
CA PHE A 502 0.37 -5.99 55.00
C PHE A 502 -0.84 -6.85 54.61
N LEU A 503 -0.62 -7.87 53.77
CA LEU A 503 -1.67 -8.81 53.36
C LEU A 503 -2.23 -9.58 54.56
N ALA A 504 -1.38 -10.05 55.47
CA ALA A 504 -1.82 -10.73 56.69
C ALA A 504 -2.64 -9.81 57.61
N ALA A 505 -2.21 -8.56 57.80
CA ALA A 505 -2.89 -7.57 58.63
C ALA A 505 -4.21 -7.08 58.02
N SER A 506 -4.38 -7.16 56.71
CA SER A 506 -5.64 -6.74 56.05
C SER A 506 -6.88 -7.51 56.53
N ARG A 507 -6.69 -8.71 57.10
CA ARG A 507 -7.77 -9.51 57.69
C ARG A 507 -8.36 -8.90 58.97
N THR A 508 -7.65 -7.95 59.59
CA THR A 508 -8.03 -7.31 60.86
C THR A 508 -8.43 -5.85 60.67
N PHE A 509 -8.66 -5.38 59.44
CA PHE A 509 -9.11 -4.01 59.19
C PHE A 509 -10.62 -3.87 59.41
N ASP A 510 -11.04 -2.83 60.12
CA ASP A 510 -12.45 -2.50 60.38
C ASP A 510 -13.12 -1.70 59.22
N ASP A 511 -12.44 -1.56 58.07
CA ASP A 511 -12.94 -0.78 56.92
C ASP A 511 -14.01 -1.56 56.12
N THR A 512 -14.69 -0.87 55.22
CA THR A 512 -15.55 -1.54 54.23
C THR A 512 -14.74 -2.59 53.46
N LYS A 513 -15.36 -3.76 53.21
CA LYS A 513 -14.76 -4.87 52.46
C LYS A 513 -14.13 -4.39 51.14
N ALA A 514 -14.78 -3.44 50.46
CA ALA A 514 -14.31 -2.84 49.20
C ALA A 514 -12.97 -2.08 49.33
N HIS A 515 -12.80 -1.24 50.37
CA HIS A 515 -11.54 -0.49 50.56
C HIS A 515 -10.36 -1.43 50.89
N THR A 516 -10.60 -2.45 51.72
CA THR A 516 -9.60 -3.46 52.06
C THR A 516 -9.17 -4.25 50.82
N ARG A 517 -10.11 -4.59 49.93
CA ARG A 517 -9.80 -5.26 48.65
C ARG A 517 -8.95 -4.40 47.73
N GLN A 518 -9.26 -3.11 47.59
CA GLN A 518 -8.49 -2.19 46.75
C GLN A 518 -7.02 -2.08 47.21
N LEU A 519 -6.77 -2.14 48.52
CA LEU A 519 -5.39 -2.19 49.03
C LEU A 519 -4.70 -3.52 48.74
N GLN A 520 -5.40 -4.64 48.89
CA GLN A 520 -4.88 -5.96 48.50
C GLN A 520 -4.52 -6.01 47.01
N GLU A 521 -5.32 -5.40 46.13
CA GLU A 521 -5.03 -5.29 44.70
C GLU A 521 -3.72 -4.56 44.43
N ILE A 522 -3.49 -3.40 45.07
CA ILE A 522 -2.27 -2.61 44.89
C ILE A 522 -1.04 -3.42 45.31
N TRP A 523 -1.11 -4.13 46.44
CA TRP A 523 0.03 -4.90 46.94
C TRP A 523 0.30 -6.14 46.07
N VAL A 524 -0.72 -6.89 45.69
CA VAL A 524 -0.56 -8.08 44.84
C VAL A 524 -0.10 -7.69 43.42
N ASP A 525 -0.60 -6.59 42.86
CA ASP A 525 -0.15 -6.07 41.55
C ASP A 525 1.33 -5.67 41.57
N CYS A 526 1.83 -5.14 42.69
CA CYS A 526 3.26 -4.88 42.89
C CYS A 526 4.08 -6.17 42.86
N VAL A 527 3.62 -7.22 43.55
CA VAL A 527 4.27 -8.55 43.52
C VAL A 527 4.23 -9.15 42.11
N ALA A 528 3.11 -9.02 41.39
CA ALA A 528 2.95 -9.50 40.01
C ALA A 528 3.92 -8.82 39.04
N SER A 529 4.16 -7.52 39.24
CA SER A 529 5.09 -6.72 38.46
C SER A 529 6.55 -7.11 38.76
N ILE A 530 6.90 -7.37 40.02
CA ILE A 530 8.22 -7.91 40.41
C ILE A 530 8.47 -9.26 39.76
N CYS A 531 7.49 -10.17 39.78
CA CYS A 531 7.60 -11.50 39.18
C CYS A 531 7.72 -11.46 37.65
N GLY A 532 7.32 -10.38 36.99
CA GLY A 532 7.39 -10.22 35.54
C GLY A 532 8.79 -9.95 34.98
N VAL A 533 9.81 -9.79 35.83
CA VAL A 533 11.20 -9.49 35.43
C VAL A 533 12.10 -10.69 35.68
N GLU A 534 13.15 -10.85 34.86
CA GLU A 534 14.20 -11.86 35.05
C GLU A 534 14.74 -11.82 36.49
N ASN A 535 14.82 -12.99 37.14
CA ASN A 535 15.22 -13.19 38.55
C ASN A 535 14.27 -12.62 39.63
N GLY A 536 13.18 -11.95 39.25
CA GLY A 536 12.15 -11.46 40.18
C GLY A 536 11.43 -12.57 40.96
N PRO A 537 10.97 -13.67 40.33
CA PRO A 537 10.29 -14.77 41.03
C PRO A 537 11.12 -15.43 42.14
N ALA A 538 12.46 -15.45 41.99
CA ALA A 538 13.37 -16.00 43.00
C ALA A 538 13.35 -15.20 44.32
N CYS A 539 12.94 -13.94 44.28
CA CYS A 539 12.91 -13.06 45.46
C CYS A 539 11.68 -13.33 46.36
N VAL A 540 10.63 -14.01 45.87
CA VAL A 540 9.34 -14.19 46.56
C VAL A 540 9.45 -15.18 47.72
N PRO A 541 9.22 -14.76 48.98
CA PRO A 541 9.32 -15.65 50.15
C PRO A 541 8.24 -16.76 50.14
N PRO A 542 8.54 -17.98 50.65
CA PRO A 542 7.57 -19.08 50.67
C PRO A 542 6.23 -18.75 51.35
N ALA A 543 6.26 -17.97 52.44
CA ALA A 543 5.05 -17.55 53.16
C ALA A 543 4.10 -16.70 52.29
N LEU A 544 4.66 -15.82 51.46
CA LEU A 544 3.90 -14.98 50.54
C LEU A 544 3.28 -15.82 49.41
N ARG A 545 3.98 -16.85 48.92
CA ARG A 545 3.48 -17.75 47.87
C ARG A 545 2.23 -18.52 48.31
N VAL A 546 2.26 -19.07 49.52
CA VAL A 546 1.11 -19.79 50.11
C VAL A 546 -0.08 -18.85 50.25
N GLU A 547 0.16 -17.61 50.68
CA GLU A 547 -0.90 -16.61 50.82
C GLU A 547 -1.52 -16.25 49.46
N ILE A 548 -0.70 -16.02 48.43
CA ILE A 548 -1.18 -15.75 47.05
C ILE A 548 -1.97 -16.95 46.50
N TYR A 549 -1.51 -18.18 46.75
CA TYR A 549 -2.21 -19.38 46.31
C TYR A 549 -3.59 -19.53 47.00
N ARG A 550 -3.67 -19.23 48.31
CA ARG A 550 -4.96 -19.18 49.02
C ARG A 550 -5.91 -18.12 48.45
N MET A 551 -5.38 -16.96 48.07
CA MET A 551 -6.18 -15.90 47.44
C MET A 551 -6.73 -16.33 46.09
N LEU A 552 -5.97 -17.12 45.31
CA LEU A 552 -6.45 -17.72 44.06
C LEU A 552 -7.56 -18.76 44.28
N GLN A 553 -7.45 -19.57 45.34
CA GLN A 553 -8.43 -20.63 45.67
C GLN A 553 -9.69 -20.12 46.39
N ALA A 554 -9.68 -18.90 46.91
CA ALA A 554 -10.82 -18.37 47.66
C ALA A 554 -12.08 -18.25 46.78
N SER A 555 -13.23 -18.66 47.33
CA SER A 555 -14.55 -18.44 46.74
C SER A 555 -14.91 -16.95 46.86
N MET A 556 -14.39 -16.17 45.95
CA MET A 556 -14.64 -14.74 45.83
C MET A 556 -15.88 -14.51 44.96
N ASP A 557 -16.70 -13.53 45.36
CA ASP A 557 -17.87 -13.07 44.60
C ASP A 557 -17.42 -12.65 43.19
N GLU A 558 -18.14 -13.06 42.14
CA GLU A 558 -17.57 -13.25 40.78
C GLU A 558 -17.02 -12.00 40.07
N GLU A 559 -17.38 -10.78 40.47
CA GLU A 559 -17.08 -9.56 39.70
C GLU A 559 -16.10 -8.59 40.39
N ASP A 560 -16.24 -8.35 41.69
CA ASP A 560 -15.45 -7.33 42.41
C ASP A 560 -14.00 -7.78 42.71
N ASP A 561 -13.73 -9.08 42.65
CA ASP A 561 -12.47 -9.70 43.07
C ASP A 561 -11.62 -10.20 41.86
N LEU A 562 -12.06 -9.91 40.64
CA LEU A 562 -11.46 -10.43 39.40
C LEU A 562 -10.03 -9.94 39.17
N MET A 563 -9.71 -8.68 39.50
CA MET A 563 -8.37 -8.12 39.33
C MET A 563 -7.36 -8.77 40.29
N LEU A 564 -7.79 -9.04 41.52
CA LEU A 564 -6.98 -9.73 42.52
C LEU A 564 -6.67 -11.16 42.10
N ARG A 565 -7.68 -11.89 41.60
CA ARG A 565 -7.50 -13.24 41.02
C ARG A 565 -6.56 -13.23 39.82
N ALA A 566 -6.72 -12.30 38.88
CA ALA A 566 -5.87 -12.20 37.70
C ALA A 566 -4.40 -11.94 38.05
N SER A 567 -4.16 -11.07 39.04
CA SER A 567 -2.80 -10.74 39.51
C SER A 567 -2.17 -11.91 40.26
N ALA A 568 -2.92 -12.57 41.14
CA ALA A 568 -2.47 -13.78 41.83
C ALA A 568 -2.13 -14.91 40.86
N LEU A 569 -2.96 -15.10 39.83
CA LEU A 569 -2.75 -16.10 38.79
C LEU A 569 -1.48 -15.84 37.97
N SER A 570 -1.26 -14.59 37.53
CA SER A 570 -0.02 -14.20 36.83
C SER A 570 1.23 -14.52 37.66
N ILE A 571 1.19 -14.30 38.98
CA ILE A 571 2.28 -14.64 39.90
C ILE A 571 2.51 -16.15 39.94
N GLN A 572 1.46 -16.95 40.14
CA GLN A 572 1.58 -18.40 40.28
C GLN A 572 2.09 -19.08 39.01
N VAL A 573 1.61 -18.65 37.84
CA VAL A 573 2.11 -19.16 36.55
C VAL A 573 3.60 -18.90 36.38
N LYS A 574 4.06 -17.68 36.68
CA LYS A 574 5.48 -17.30 36.56
C LYS A 574 6.36 -18.06 37.55
N LEU A 575 5.91 -18.23 38.80
CA LEU A 575 6.62 -19.02 39.81
C LEU A 575 6.74 -20.49 39.38
N GLY A 576 5.64 -21.10 38.91
CA GLY A 576 5.61 -22.50 38.49
C GLY A 576 6.59 -22.82 37.36
N ILE A 577 6.78 -21.88 36.42
CA ILE A 577 7.73 -22.03 35.31
C ILE A 577 9.17 -21.91 35.79
N VAL A 578 9.50 -20.90 36.60
CA VAL A 578 10.88 -20.67 37.09
C VAL A 578 11.34 -21.83 37.97
N GLU A 579 10.46 -22.38 38.79
CA GLU A 579 10.79 -23.49 39.70
C GLU A 579 10.75 -24.86 39.02
N LYS A 580 10.35 -24.92 37.74
CA LYS A 580 10.12 -26.16 36.99
C LYS A 580 9.15 -27.11 37.69
N THR A 581 8.24 -26.57 38.51
CA THR A 581 7.21 -27.32 39.22
C THR A 581 5.97 -27.51 38.37
N LEU A 582 5.82 -26.71 37.30
CA LEU A 582 4.73 -26.81 36.35
C LEU A 582 5.01 -27.90 35.31
N GLU A 583 4.53 -29.12 35.56
CA GLU A 583 4.47 -30.21 34.56
C GLU A 583 3.05 -30.32 34.00
N MET A 584 2.92 -30.54 32.69
CA MET A 584 1.63 -30.76 32.03
C MET A 584 1.64 -32.15 31.36
N PRO A 585 0.71 -33.07 31.69
CA PRO A 585 -0.48 -32.87 32.53
C PRO A 585 -0.22 -33.10 34.05
N SER A 586 -0.57 -32.13 34.89
CA SER A 586 -0.66 -32.26 36.36
C SER A 586 -1.97 -31.63 36.87
N GLU A 587 -2.43 -32.00 38.06
CA GLU A 587 -3.64 -31.41 38.67
C GLU A 587 -3.48 -29.89 38.89
N ASP A 588 -2.31 -29.46 39.38
CA ASP A 588 -1.99 -28.05 39.57
C ASP A 588 -1.91 -27.28 38.25
N GLY A 589 -1.33 -27.88 37.21
CA GLY A 589 -1.23 -27.28 35.88
C GLY A 589 -2.60 -27.16 35.19
N GLN A 590 -3.47 -28.15 35.36
CA GLN A 590 -4.87 -28.10 34.88
C GLN A 590 -5.67 -27.01 35.62
N PHE A 591 -5.52 -26.91 36.94
CA PHE A 591 -6.16 -25.87 37.74
C PHE A 591 -5.74 -24.45 37.30
N LEU A 592 -4.45 -24.23 37.05
CA LEU A 592 -3.95 -22.95 36.56
C LEU A 592 -4.49 -22.62 35.16
N MET A 593 -4.57 -23.61 34.26
CA MET A 593 -5.15 -23.44 32.93
C MET A 593 -6.63 -23.05 33.00
N ASP A 594 -7.43 -23.78 33.78
CA ASP A 594 -8.87 -23.50 33.96
C ASP A 594 -9.08 -22.13 34.62
N SER A 595 -8.20 -21.75 35.55
CA SER A 595 -8.21 -20.43 36.18
C SER A 595 -7.90 -19.30 35.19
N VAL A 596 -6.96 -19.50 34.25
CA VAL A 596 -6.65 -18.49 33.20
C VAL A 596 -7.85 -18.26 32.31
N PHE A 597 -8.52 -19.33 31.89
CA PHE A 597 -9.71 -19.19 31.07
C PHE A 597 -10.87 -18.54 31.82
N ALA A 598 -11.11 -18.91 33.08
CA ALA A 598 -12.12 -18.27 33.92
C ALA A 598 -11.88 -16.76 34.09
N VAL A 599 -10.63 -16.34 34.30
CA VAL A 599 -10.26 -14.91 34.39
C VAL A 599 -10.52 -14.18 33.07
N LEU A 600 -10.15 -14.77 31.93
CA LEU A 600 -10.37 -14.18 30.61
C LEU A 600 -11.86 -14.06 30.29
N GLU A 601 -12.67 -15.07 30.59
CA GLU A 601 -14.12 -15.05 30.42
C GLU A 601 -14.79 -14.01 31.32
N GLY A 602 -14.40 -13.94 32.59
CA GLY A 602 -14.89 -12.94 33.53
C GLY A 602 -14.56 -11.52 33.07
N ALA A 603 -13.35 -11.30 32.54
CA ALA A 603 -12.94 -9.98 32.07
C ALA A 603 -13.76 -9.49 30.86
N GLU A 604 -14.06 -10.37 29.91
CA GLU A 604 -14.90 -10.02 28.75
C GLU A 604 -16.36 -9.76 29.16
N ALA A 605 -16.87 -10.49 30.17
CA ALA A 605 -18.21 -10.26 30.71
C ALA A 605 -18.33 -8.87 31.36
N VAL A 606 -17.32 -8.47 32.13
CA VAL A 606 -17.23 -7.13 32.75
C VAL A 606 -17.14 -6.04 31.67
N GLU A 607 -16.24 -6.19 30.69
CA GLU A 607 -16.08 -5.22 29.59
C GLU A 607 -17.36 -5.07 28.75
N SER A 608 -18.05 -6.19 28.44
CA SER A 608 -19.28 -6.18 27.65
C SER A 608 -20.43 -5.48 28.36
N ARG A 609 -20.60 -5.72 29.66
CA ARG A 609 -21.62 -5.03 30.47
C ARG A 609 -21.32 -3.54 30.60
N TYR A 610 -20.05 -3.19 30.78
CA TYR A 610 -19.63 -1.79 30.81
C TYR A 610 -19.99 -1.06 29.51
N LYS A 611 -19.66 -1.65 28.35
CA LYS A 611 -20.00 -1.10 27.03
C LYS A 611 -21.51 -0.97 26.82
N ALA A 612 -22.29 -1.93 27.31
CA ALA A 612 -23.76 -1.87 27.24
C ALA A 612 -24.32 -0.73 28.13
N ALA A 613 -23.77 -0.56 29.33
CA ALA A 613 -24.13 0.54 30.22
C ALA A 613 -23.72 1.90 29.65
N GLU A 614 -22.55 2.00 29.02
CA GLU A 614 -22.06 3.21 28.35
C GLU A 614 -22.95 3.58 27.17
N LYS A 615 -23.32 2.62 26.31
CA LYS A 615 -24.24 2.86 25.19
C LYS A 615 -25.62 3.34 25.68
N ALA A 616 -26.13 2.75 26.75
CA ALA A 616 -27.38 3.18 27.38
C ALA A 616 -27.29 4.57 28.05
N ARG A 617 -26.09 4.99 28.48
CA ARG A 617 -25.81 6.35 29.00
C ARG A 617 -25.64 7.38 27.88
N GLN A 618 -24.94 7.03 26.79
CA GLN A 618 -24.75 7.89 25.62
C GLN A 618 -26.07 8.19 24.89
N GLU A 619 -27.03 7.28 24.92
CA GLU A 619 -28.40 7.52 24.43
C GLU A 619 -29.20 8.48 25.32
N LYS A 620 -28.78 8.70 26.58
CA LYS A 620 -29.47 9.54 27.57
C LYS A 620 -28.84 10.91 27.81
N GLU A 621 -27.54 11.12 27.58
CA GLU A 621 -26.86 12.40 27.81
C GLU A 621 -25.88 12.76 26.68
N LYS A 622 -26.14 13.89 25.98
CA LYS A 622 -25.28 14.49 24.94
C LYS A 622 -24.08 15.28 25.51
N GLN A 623 -23.57 14.91 26.69
CA GLN A 623 -22.38 15.54 27.27
C GLN A 623 -21.26 14.53 27.52
N GLN A 624 -20.09 14.91 27.06
CA GLN A 624 -18.82 14.20 27.05
C GLN A 624 -18.40 13.85 28.49
N THR A 625 -18.74 12.64 28.94
CA THR A 625 -18.31 12.08 30.21
C THR A 625 -17.29 10.97 29.95
N SER A 626 -16.17 11.06 30.66
CA SER A 626 -14.97 10.25 30.49
C SER A 626 -15.20 8.79 30.90
N ARG A 627 -14.66 7.85 30.10
CA ARG A 627 -14.55 6.40 30.40
C ARG A 627 -14.19 6.14 31.88
N SER A 628 -15.14 5.66 32.68
CA SER A 628 -14.96 5.33 34.11
C SER A 628 -15.00 3.82 34.40
N GLN A 629 -13.84 3.18 34.29
CA GLN A 629 -13.33 2.18 35.24
C GLN A 629 -11.83 2.02 34.95
N LEU A 630 -11.01 2.87 35.59
CA LEU A 630 -9.56 2.80 35.48
C LEU A 630 -9.03 2.06 36.70
N PHE A 631 -8.61 0.81 36.47
CA PHE A 631 -7.83 0.02 37.41
C PHE A 631 -6.68 0.86 37.99
N TRP A 632 -6.43 0.75 39.29
CA TRP A 632 -5.52 1.64 40.02
C TRP A 632 -4.10 1.66 39.46
N SER A 633 -3.59 0.51 38.98
CA SER A 633 -2.27 0.37 38.32
C SER A 633 -2.30 0.64 36.80
N GLY A 634 -3.49 0.89 36.25
CA GLY A 634 -3.75 0.98 34.82
C GLY A 634 -3.59 -0.33 34.05
N VAL A 635 -3.45 -1.48 34.75
CA VAL A 635 -3.45 -2.83 34.17
C VAL A 635 -4.84 -3.44 34.34
N SER A 636 -5.42 -3.99 33.28
CA SER A 636 -6.72 -4.67 33.39
C SER A 636 -6.59 -6.16 33.72
N PRO A 637 -7.64 -6.80 34.29
CA PRO A 637 -7.66 -8.26 34.51
C PRO A 637 -7.41 -9.04 33.22
N LYS A 638 -7.89 -8.51 32.10
CA LYS A 638 -7.66 -9.05 30.75
C LYS A 638 -6.18 -8.99 30.36
N GLU A 639 -5.48 -7.89 30.63
CA GLU A 639 -4.04 -7.78 30.38
C GLU A 639 -3.24 -8.81 31.20
N ARG A 640 -3.58 -8.99 32.49
CA ARG A 640 -2.95 -10.01 33.35
C ARG A 640 -3.29 -11.44 32.90
N GLY A 641 -4.51 -11.69 32.43
CA GLY A 641 -4.91 -12.96 31.86
C GLY A 641 -4.16 -13.30 30.57
N ILE A 642 -3.99 -12.32 29.66
CA ILE A 642 -3.20 -12.47 28.44
C ILE A 642 -1.72 -12.72 28.77
N GLU A 643 -1.17 -12.00 29.75
CA GLU A 643 0.19 -12.22 30.23
C GLU A 643 0.36 -13.64 30.80
N ALA A 644 -0.55 -14.10 31.65
CA ALA A 644 -0.50 -15.46 32.19
C ALA A 644 -0.60 -16.52 31.08
N LEU A 645 -1.50 -16.31 30.11
CA LEU A 645 -1.69 -17.23 28.98
C LEU A 645 -0.46 -17.27 28.07
N SER A 646 0.23 -16.16 27.83
CA SER A 646 1.41 -16.14 26.95
C SER A 646 2.55 -17.01 27.48
N TYR A 647 2.65 -17.22 28.78
CA TYR A 647 3.59 -18.18 29.37
C TYR A 647 3.14 -19.64 29.23
N LEU A 648 1.84 -19.92 29.35
CA LEU A 648 1.29 -21.28 29.28
C LEU A 648 1.06 -21.79 27.84
N ILE A 649 0.90 -20.90 26.87
CA ILE A 649 0.51 -21.27 25.49
C ILE A 649 1.57 -22.10 24.74
N THR A 650 2.78 -22.17 25.28
CA THR A 650 3.87 -23.01 24.74
C THR A 650 3.58 -24.50 24.86
N TYR A 651 2.73 -24.91 25.82
CA TYR A 651 2.33 -26.30 26.01
C TYR A 651 1.18 -26.71 25.07
N THR A 652 1.34 -27.81 24.34
CA THR A 652 0.35 -28.35 23.38
C THR A 652 -1.07 -28.52 23.97
N PRO A 653 -1.26 -29.09 25.18
CA PRO A 653 -2.60 -29.24 25.77
C PRO A 653 -3.33 -27.91 25.97
N VAL A 654 -2.58 -26.84 26.29
CA VAL A 654 -3.13 -25.49 26.50
C VAL A 654 -3.60 -24.89 25.18
N LYS A 655 -2.85 -25.09 24.08
CA LYS A 655 -3.24 -24.65 22.73
C LYS A 655 -4.58 -25.25 22.32
N ASP A 656 -4.75 -26.56 22.51
CA ASP A 656 -5.97 -27.27 22.14
C ASP A 656 -7.17 -26.90 23.03
N ALA A 657 -6.94 -26.71 24.33
CA ALA A 657 -7.97 -26.28 25.26
C ALA A 657 -8.43 -24.84 24.96
N PHE A 658 -7.50 -23.92 24.68
CA PHE A 658 -7.80 -22.53 24.36
C PHE A 658 -8.72 -22.42 23.13
N VAL A 659 -8.39 -23.14 22.04
CA VAL A 659 -9.18 -23.12 20.80
C VAL A 659 -10.56 -23.80 20.96
N LYS A 660 -10.77 -24.60 22.00
CA LYS A 660 -12.09 -25.17 22.34
C LYS A 660 -12.98 -24.19 23.13
N GLN A 661 -12.42 -23.11 23.71
CA GLN A 661 -13.16 -22.15 24.53
C GLN A 661 -13.40 -20.81 23.79
N PRO A 662 -14.56 -20.62 23.12
CA PRO A 662 -14.78 -19.45 22.26
C PRO A 662 -14.83 -18.13 23.04
N LYS A 663 -15.26 -18.14 24.31
CA LYS A 663 -15.33 -16.93 25.15
C LYS A 663 -13.93 -16.44 25.54
N ALA A 664 -13.03 -17.35 25.93
CA ALA A 664 -11.63 -17.02 26.20
C ALA A 664 -10.93 -16.48 24.93
N VAL A 665 -11.18 -17.09 23.76
CA VAL A 665 -10.69 -16.60 22.46
C VAL A 665 -11.23 -15.20 22.17
N ALA A 666 -12.54 -14.97 22.32
CA ALA A 666 -13.14 -13.65 22.14
C ALA A 666 -12.53 -12.61 23.08
N SER A 667 -12.30 -12.96 24.35
CA SER A 667 -11.64 -12.09 25.32
C SER A 667 -10.26 -11.66 24.84
N VAL A 668 -9.39 -12.59 24.40
CA VAL A 668 -8.03 -12.25 23.93
C VAL A 668 -8.03 -11.40 22.66
N PHE A 669 -8.92 -11.68 21.71
CA PHE A 669 -8.87 -11.07 20.37
C PHE A 669 -9.87 -9.93 20.15
N ARG A 670 -10.79 -9.62 21.07
CA ARG A 670 -11.67 -8.46 20.94
C ARG A 670 -11.05 -7.24 21.62
N VAL A 671 -10.02 -6.69 20.99
CA VAL A 671 -9.21 -5.59 21.53
C VAL A 671 -9.41 -4.32 20.70
N GLU A 672 -9.63 -3.19 21.38
CA GLU A 672 -9.71 -1.88 20.74
C GLU A 672 -8.30 -1.32 20.55
N PHE A 673 -7.92 -1.13 19.30
CA PHE A 673 -6.65 -0.52 18.93
C PHE A 673 -6.79 0.98 18.68
N PRO A 674 -5.82 1.82 19.12
CA PRO A 674 -5.87 3.27 18.91
C PRO A 674 -5.78 3.59 17.42
N SER A 675 -6.63 4.52 16.95
CA SER A 675 -6.68 4.91 15.53
C SER A 675 -5.47 5.75 15.15
N ALA A 676 -4.89 5.52 13.96
CA ALA A 676 -3.75 6.29 13.44
C ALA A 676 -4.06 7.79 13.22
N LYS A 677 -5.33 8.21 13.22
CA LYS A 677 -5.74 9.62 13.17
C LYS A 677 -5.73 10.33 14.53
N GLU A 678 -5.70 9.58 15.63
CA GLU A 678 -5.76 10.12 17.00
C GLU A 678 -4.38 10.40 17.60
N SER A 679 -3.29 10.08 16.88
CA SER A 679 -1.92 10.39 17.30
C SER A 679 -1.52 11.86 17.14
N GLY A 680 -2.37 12.68 16.49
CA GLY A 680 -2.14 14.12 16.30
C GLY A 680 -2.72 15.01 17.41
N SER A 681 -3.69 14.52 18.19
CA SER A 681 -4.23 15.25 19.35
C SER A 681 -3.60 14.69 20.63
N GLY A 682 -2.62 15.43 21.16
CA GLY A 682 -1.85 15.08 22.37
C GLY A 682 -2.65 14.93 23.66
N ALA A 683 -3.98 14.80 23.61
CA ALA A 683 -4.88 14.63 24.74
C ALA A 683 -5.46 13.21 24.91
N GLN A 684 -5.17 12.26 24.01
CA GLN A 684 -5.72 10.88 24.08
C GLN A 684 -4.67 9.76 24.16
N ALA A 685 -3.43 10.07 24.53
CA ALA A 685 -2.37 9.05 24.71
C ALA A 685 -2.57 8.12 25.92
N SER A 686 -3.70 8.18 26.62
CA SER A 686 -3.83 7.69 28.00
C SER A 686 -4.77 6.50 28.22
N ALA A 687 -5.27 5.88 27.14
CA ALA A 687 -6.15 4.70 27.22
C ALA A 687 -5.98 3.71 26.04
N GLY A 688 -4.84 3.72 25.35
CA GLY A 688 -4.52 2.67 24.38
C GLY A 688 -3.89 1.49 25.09
N PHE A 689 -4.31 0.26 24.77
CA PHE A 689 -3.66 -0.98 25.22
C PHE A 689 -2.13 -0.87 25.08
N ARG A 690 -1.40 -1.34 26.10
CA ARG A 690 0.07 -1.20 26.20
C ARG A 690 0.78 -2.09 25.17
N SER A 691 1.96 -1.68 24.71
CA SER A 691 2.76 -2.41 23.70
C SER A 691 3.01 -3.88 24.07
N ASN A 692 3.18 -4.16 25.36
CA ASN A 692 3.47 -5.50 25.88
C ASN A 692 2.27 -6.44 25.71
N VAL A 693 1.04 -5.93 25.75
CA VAL A 693 -0.18 -6.72 25.58
C VAL A 693 -0.35 -7.09 24.11
N TYR A 694 -0.10 -6.15 23.20
CA TYR A 694 -0.10 -6.45 21.76
C TYR A 694 0.96 -7.48 21.38
N TYR A 695 2.14 -7.40 22.02
CA TYR A 695 3.15 -8.44 21.90
C TYR A 695 2.63 -9.78 22.43
N GLY A 696 2.01 -9.81 23.61
CA GLY A 696 1.39 -11.02 24.18
C GLY A 696 0.32 -11.64 23.27
N ILE A 697 -0.57 -10.83 22.69
CA ILE A 697 -1.58 -11.30 21.72
C ILE A 697 -0.92 -11.87 20.46
N GLY A 698 0.08 -11.16 19.91
CA GLY A 698 0.84 -11.64 18.75
C GLY A 698 1.60 -12.93 19.04
N TYR A 699 2.16 -13.06 20.24
CA TYR A 699 2.87 -14.25 20.71
C TYR A 699 1.92 -15.44 20.86
N ILE A 700 0.77 -15.25 21.52
CA ILE A 700 -0.28 -16.28 21.65
C ILE A 700 -0.74 -16.72 20.25
N LEU A 701 -1.03 -15.78 19.36
CA LEU A 701 -1.47 -16.11 18.01
C LEU A 701 -0.41 -16.89 17.23
N HIS A 702 0.86 -16.50 17.35
CA HIS A 702 1.97 -17.21 16.71
C HIS A 702 2.07 -18.66 17.20
N HIS A 703 2.12 -18.90 18.52
CA HIS A 703 2.29 -20.24 19.08
C HIS A 703 1.06 -21.15 18.92
N VAL A 704 -0.15 -20.61 18.79
CA VAL A 704 -1.35 -21.44 18.56
C VAL A 704 -1.47 -21.90 17.12
N LEU A 705 -1.03 -21.06 16.16
CA LEU A 705 -1.09 -21.35 14.73
C LEU A 705 0.07 -22.23 14.23
N THR A 706 1.01 -22.61 15.09
CA THR A 706 2.19 -23.41 14.71
C THR A 706 2.57 -24.40 15.81
N SER A 707 3.34 -25.43 15.47
CA SER A 707 3.89 -26.36 16.46
C SER A 707 5.19 -25.81 17.07
N GLU A 708 5.44 -26.16 18.33
CA GLU A 708 6.65 -25.70 19.03
C GLU A 708 7.91 -26.32 18.41
N ALA A 709 7.79 -27.57 17.94
CA ALA A 709 8.80 -28.24 17.15
C ALA A 709 9.14 -27.49 15.84
N ALA A 710 8.13 -26.93 15.15
CA ALA A 710 8.35 -26.15 13.92
C ALA A 710 9.07 -24.82 14.21
N ILE A 711 8.69 -24.11 15.27
CA ILE A 711 9.38 -22.88 15.71
C ILE A 711 10.85 -23.19 16.01
N LYS A 712 11.12 -24.24 16.80
CA LYS A 712 12.48 -24.64 17.17
C LYS A 712 13.31 -25.05 15.96
N ARG A 713 12.75 -25.82 15.02
CA ARG A 713 13.43 -26.17 13.75
C ARG A 713 13.84 -24.92 12.96
N LYS A 714 12.92 -23.97 12.80
CA LYS A 714 13.17 -22.74 12.07
C LYS A 714 14.17 -21.81 12.77
N GLN A 715 14.22 -21.83 14.11
CA GLN A 715 15.25 -21.13 14.88
C GLN A 715 16.63 -21.80 14.74
N MET A 716 16.68 -23.14 14.72
CA MET A 716 17.92 -23.91 14.53
C MET A 716 18.51 -23.76 13.12
N GLU A 717 17.67 -23.62 12.08
CA GLU A 717 18.10 -23.35 10.70
C GLU A 717 18.88 -22.03 10.55
N GLY A 718 18.72 -21.08 11.49
CA GLY A 718 19.37 -19.77 11.47
C GLY A 718 20.66 -19.66 12.30
N MET A 719 21.11 -20.72 12.97
CA MET A 719 22.35 -20.73 13.76
C MET A 719 23.50 -21.35 12.97
N GLU A 720 24.64 -20.65 12.87
CA GLU A 720 25.91 -21.24 12.43
C GLU A 720 26.41 -22.21 13.50
N MET A 721 26.15 -23.50 13.30
CA MET A 721 26.52 -24.57 14.23
C MET A 721 27.94 -25.07 13.91
N THR A 722 28.73 -25.32 14.96
CA THR A 722 30.00 -26.05 14.83
C THR A 722 29.73 -27.51 14.40
N ALA A 723 30.70 -28.16 13.76
CA ALA A 723 30.54 -29.53 13.25
C ALA A 723 30.12 -30.53 14.35
N ASP A 724 30.62 -30.35 15.57
CA ASP A 724 30.28 -31.18 16.74
C ASP A 724 28.82 -30.97 17.18
N GLN A 725 28.35 -29.72 17.18
CA GLN A 725 26.95 -29.39 17.48
C GLN A 725 26.00 -29.91 16.40
N TYR A 726 26.44 -29.98 15.13
CA TYR A 726 25.67 -30.58 14.03
C TYR A 726 25.58 -32.10 14.17
N GLU A 727 26.64 -32.76 14.66
CA GLU A 727 26.66 -34.21 14.90
C GLU A 727 25.85 -34.62 16.14
N GLU A 728 25.88 -33.82 17.21
CA GLU A 728 24.95 -33.93 18.35
C GLU A 728 23.51 -33.67 17.94
N LEU A 729 23.27 -32.68 17.08
CA LEU A 729 21.95 -32.39 16.52
C LEU A 729 21.43 -33.55 15.66
N GLN A 730 22.28 -34.17 14.84
CA GLN A 730 21.90 -35.37 14.09
C GLN A 730 21.60 -36.57 15.01
N LYS A 731 22.32 -36.71 16.13
CA LYS A 731 21.98 -37.71 17.15
C LYS A 731 20.66 -37.40 17.84
N ALA A 732 20.38 -36.14 18.16
CA ALA A 732 19.12 -35.68 18.74
C ALA A 732 17.93 -35.79 17.77
N LEU A 733 18.13 -35.52 16.47
CA LEU A 733 17.12 -35.70 15.41
C LEU A 733 16.85 -37.18 15.10
N LYS A 734 17.86 -38.05 15.22
CA LYS A 734 17.70 -39.51 15.11
C LYS A 734 16.99 -40.11 16.33
N GLN A 735 17.16 -39.51 17.51
CA GLN A 735 16.33 -39.79 18.67
C GLN A 735 14.98 -39.06 18.55
N LYS A 736 14.03 -39.67 17.84
CA LYS A 736 12.66 -39.17 17.64
C LYS A 736 11.96 -38.59 18.88
N SER A 737 12.40 -38.90 20.10
CA SER A 737 11.75 -38.52 21.36
C SER A 737 12.00 -37.10 21.88
N VAL A 738 13.03 -36.37 21.40
CA VAL A 738 13.40 -35.06 22.00
C VAL A 738 12.72 -33.87 21.30
N LEU A 739 12.23 -34.06 20.07
CA LEU A 739 11.60 -33.02 19.24
C LEU A 739 10.11 -33.28 18.95
N ASP A 740 9.52 -34.32 19.53
CA ASP A 740 8.10 -34.66 19.35
C ASP A 740 7.31 -34.04 20.52
N ASP A 741 6.71 -32.87 20.26
CA ASP A 741 5.84 -32.13 21.18
C ASP A 741 4.40 -32.66 21.21
N GLY A 742 4.14 -33.78 20.51
CA GLY A 742 2.82 -34.40 20.37
C GLY A 742 1.83 -33.59 19.53
N ASP A 743 2.29 -32.52 18.86
CA ASP A 743 1.46 -31.59 18.09
C ASP A 743 1.52 -31.92 16.58
N THR A 744 0.57 -32.73 16.11
CA THR A 744 0.55 -33.17 14.70
C THR A 744 0.10 -32.06 13.75
N PRO A 745 0.53 -32.07 12.47
CA PRO A 745 0.10 -31.08 11.48
C PRO A 745 -1.43 -30.98 11.32
N GLU A 746 -2.15 -32.09 11.47
CA GLU A 746 -3.61 -32.13 11.39
C GLU A 746 -4.27 -31.37 12.56
N ASN A 747 -3.68 -31.47 13.76
CA ASN A 747 -4.16 -30.73 14.94
C ASN A 747 -3.92 -29.22 14.75
N VAL A 748 -2.76 -28.84 14.20
CA VAL A 748 -2.45 -27.44 13.85
C VAL A 748 -3.47 -26.91 12.82
N GLU A 749 -3.73 -27.65 11.75
CA GLU A 749 -4.70 -27.26 10.72
C GLU A 749 -6.12 -27.09 11.29
N ALA A 750 -6.55 -28.00 12.17
CA ALA A 750 -7.83 -27.91 12.86
C ALA A 750 -7.92 -26.65 13.75
N ARG A 751 -6.83 -26.29 14.45
CA ARG A 751 -6.77 -25.07 15.26
C ARG A 751 -6.83 -23.81 14.40
N VAL A 752 -6.03 -23.75 13.34
CA VAL A 752 -5.99 -22.62 12.39
C VAL A 752 -7.36 -22.40 11.76
N THR A 753 -8.02 -23.47 11.30
CA THR A 753 -9.35 -23.40 10.67
C THR A 753 -10.40 -22.86 11.64
N ARG A 754 -10.39 -23.28 12.90
CA ARG A 754 -11.34 -22.81 13.91
C ARG A 754 -11.10 -21.34 14.27
N LEU A 755 -9.86 -20.93 14.48
CA LEU A 755 -9.54 -19.54 14.81
C LEU A 755 -9.86 -18.59 13.65
N ALA A 756 -9.54 -18.99 12.42
CA ALA A 756 -9.81 -18.17 11.25
C ALA A 756 -11.29 -18.13 10.83
N SER A 757 -12.14 -18.95 11.45
CA SER A 757 -13.59 -18.83 11.33
C SER A 757 -14.13 -17.64 12.13
N SER A 758 -13.39 -17.18 13.15
CA SER A 758 -13.76 -16.00 13.94
C SER A 758 -13.26 -14.72 13.27
N ARG A 759 -14.19 -13.80 12.97
CA ARG A 759 -13.87 -12.49 12.40
C ARG A 759 -13.01 -11.66 13.34
N ASP A 760 -13.25 -11.74 14.65
CA ASP A 760 -12.55 -10.93 15.65
C ASP A 760 -11.05 -11.24 15.67
N VAL A 761 -10.67 -12.52 15.52
CA VAL A 761 -9.27 -12.97 15.45
C VAL A 761 -8.56 -12.35 14.24
N LEU A 762 -9.20 -12.42 13.07
CA LEU A 762 -8.63 -11.90 11.83
C LEU A 762 -8.57 -10.37 11.81
N THR A 763 -9.58 -9.67 12.36
CA THR A 763 -9.53 -8.21 12.46
C THR A 763 -8.42 -7.74 13.40
N THR A 764 -8.18 -8.48 14.49
CA THR A 764 -7.09 -8.19 15.43
C THR A 764 -5.73 -8.46 14.81
N LEU A 765 -5.60 -9.54 14.03
CA LEU A 765 -4.39 -9.77 13.22
C LEU A 765 -4.13 -8.60 12.25
N VAL A 766 -5.16 -8.10 11.55
CA VAL A 766 -5.03 -6.92 10.66
C VAL A 766 -4.57 -5.68 11.42
N GLN A 767 -5.14 -5.43 12.60
CA GLN A 767 -4.78 -4.28 13.42
C GLN A 767 -3.35 -4.39 13.96
N LEU A 768 -2.92 -5.59 14.39
CA LEU A 768 -1.53 -5.86 14.79
C LEU A 768 -0.55 -5.61 13.65
N LEU A 769 -0.85 -6.12 12.44
CA LEU A 769 -0.03 -5.88 11.25
C LEU A 769 0.10 -4.39 10.92
N LYS A 770 -0.99 -3.62 11.02
CA LYS A 770 -0.99 -2.16 10.77
C LYS A 770 -0.23 -1.35 11.82
N LEU A 771 -0.35 -1.69 13.09
CA LEU A 771 0.31 -0.95 14.19
C LEU A 771 1.79 -1.28 14.33
N SER A 772 2.15 -2.52 14.04
CA SER A 772 3.53 -2.98 14.18
C SER A 772 4.49 -2.19 13.29
N ALA A 773 4.02 -1.71 12.13
CA ALA A 773 4.76 -0.83 11.22
C ALA A 773 5.30 0.46 11.86
N SER A 774 4.71 0.93 12.97
CA SER A 774 5.08 2.22 13.59
C SER A 774 5.67 2.11 15.00
N LYS A 775 5.55 0.96 15.69
CA LYS A 775 5.86 0.86 17.13
C LYS A 775 6.97 -0.12 17.51
N SER A 776 7.02 -1.33 16.95
CA SER A 776 7.95 -2.37 17.41
C SER A 776 8.18 -3.46 16.35
N GLU A 777 9.44 -3.79 16.10
CA GLU A 777 9.87 -4.85 15.19
C GLU A 777 9.45 -6.25 15.68
N ASN A 778 9.51 -6.50 17.00
CA ASN A 778 9.13 -7.79 17.57
C ASN A 778 7.63 -8.10 17.40
N ILE A 779 6.77 -7.09 17.54
CA ILE A 779 5.31 -7.24 17.29
C ILE A 779 5.07 -7.50 15.81
N MET A 780 5.83 -6.83 14.94
CA MET A 780 5.74 -6.98 13.48
C MET A 780 6.10 -8.40 13.06
N GLU A 781 7.18 -8.93 13.60
CA GLU A 781 7.62 -10.30 13.33
C GLU A 781 6.57 -11.32 13.75
N MET A 782 6.07 -11.26 15.00
CA MET A 782 5.05 -12.19 15.49
C MET A 782 3.75 -12.13 14.68
N ALA A 783 3.26 -10.93 14.36
CA ALA A 783 2.05 -10.75 13.57
C ALA A 783 2.23 -11.25 12.13
N THR A 784 3.39 -10.99 11.50
CA THR A 784 3.67 -11.42 10.13
C THR A 784 3.80 -12.94 10.05
N LEU A 785 4.50 -13.57 11.00
CA LEU A 785 4.60 -15.03 11.08
C LEU A 785 3.25 -15.69 11.35
N SER A 786 2.42 -15.08 12.21
CA SER A 786 1.04 -15.56 12.43
C SER A 786 0.22 -15.54 11.14
N ALA A 787 0.32 -14.48 10.34
CA ALA A 787 -0.35 -14.40 9.04
C ALA A 787 0.18 -15.43 8.03
N LEU A 788 1.48 -15.71 8.05
CA LEU A 788 2.09 -16.76 7.23
C LEU A 788 1.56 -18.15 7.58
N HIS A 789 1.57 -18.52 8.86
CA HIS A 789 1.06 -19.82 9.31
C HIS A 789 -0.45 -19.97 9.04
N ALA A 790 -1.23 -18.90 9.21
CA ALA A 790 -2.64 -18.91 8.80
C ALA A 790 -2.82 -19.13 7.29
N ALA A 791 -1.90 -18.61 6.46
CA ALA A 791 -1.94 -18.77 5.00
C ALA A 791 -1.43 -20.14 4.50
N GLU A 792 -0.74 -20.93 5.34
CA GLU A 792 -0.34 -22.30 4.99
C GLU A 792 -1.58 -23.16 4.68
N VAL A 793 -2.65 -23.00 5.48
CA VAL A 793 -3.92 -23.71 5.32
C VAL A 793 -4.75 -23.11 4.18
N ALA A 794 -5.01 -23.91 3.13
CA ALA A 794 -5.67 -23.43 1.91
C ALA A 794 -7.14 -23.01 2.12
N SER A 795 -7.88 -23.71 3.00
CA SER A 795 -9.29 -23.45 3.30
C SER A 795 -9.54 -22.08 3.95
N VAL A 796 -8.52 -21.52 4.59
CA VAL A 796 -8.60 -20.27 5.35
C VAL A 796 -8.29 -19.02 4.52
N ARG A 797 -7.58 -19.17 3.40
CA ARG A 797 -7.07 -18.05 2.58
C ARG A 797 -8.15 -17.06 2.13
N GLY A 798 -9.36 -17.55 1.84
CA GLY A 798 -10.50 -16.69 1.50
C GLY A 798 -10.93 -15.75 2.64
N ASN A 799 -10.96 -16.26 3.88
CA ASN A 799 -11.29 -15.46 5.07
C ASN A 799 -10.22 -14.38 5.34
N LEU A 800 -8.95 -14.70 5.09
CA LEU A 800 -7.83 -13.75 5.24
C LEU A 800 -7.98 -12.55 4.28
N VAL A 801 -8.38 -12.81 3.03
CA VAL A 801 -8.67 -11.75 2.06
C VAL A 801 -9.88 -10.92 2.50
N GLN A 802 -10.98 -11.57 2.87
CA GLN A 802 -12.23 -10.90 3.24
C GLN A 802 -12.06 -9.97 4.46
N CYS A 803 -11.25 -10.37 5.44
CA CYS A 803 -11.04 -9.59 6.66
C CYS A 803 -9.98 -8.48 6.53
N GLY A 804 -9.26 -8.41 5.40
CA GLY A 804 -8.29 -7.35 5.14
C GLY A 804 -6.84 -7.68 5.46
N VAL A 805 -6.50 -8.96 5.75
CA VAL A 805 -5.13 -9.41 6.08
C VAL A 805 -4.22 -9.25 4.87
N PHE A 806 -4.73 -9.60 3.68
CA PHE A 806 -4.00 -9.45 2.42
C PHE A 806 -3.50 -8.01 2.22
N GLN A 807 -4.36 -7.00 2.38
CA GLN A 807 -3.98 -5.59 2.22
C GLN A 807 -2.97 -5.13 3.28
N ALA A 808 -3.05 -5.67 4.50
CA ALA A 808 -2.14 -5.31 5.59
C ALA A 808 -0.72 -5.86 5.39
N LEU A 809 -0.56 -6.97 4.66
CA LEU A 809 0.75 -7.58 4.37
C LEU A 809 1.54 -6.86 3.27
N ILE A 810 0.88 -6.14 2.36
CA ILE A 810 1.53 -5.48 1.21
C ILE A 810 2.62 -4.48 1.65
N PRO A 811 2.38 -3.53 2.56
CA PRO A 811 3.43 -2.62 3.01
C PRO A 811 4.59 -3.34 3.71
N LEU A 812 4.29 -4.40 4.48
CA LEU A 812 5.28 -5.17 5.25
C LEU A 812 6.20 -5.99 4.34
N SER A 813 5.66 -6.50 3.23
CA SER A 813 6.47 -7.21 2.23
C SER A 813 7.52 -6.32 1.55
N LEU A 814 7.36 -4.99 1.57
CA LEU A 814 8.32 -4.01 1.05
C LEU A 814 9.16 -3.35 2.15
N HIS A 815 9.11 -3.86 3.39
CA HIS A 815 9.76 -3.24 4.55
C HIS A 815 11.28 -3.07 4.37
N HIS A 816 11.96 -4.01 3.72
CA HIS A 816 13.41 -3.92 3.48
C HIS A 816 13.79 -2.74 2.56
N ILE A 817 12.92 -2.38 1.60
CA ILE A 817 13.12 -1.20 0.72
C ILE A 817 12.99 0.10 1.54
N ALA A 818 12.03 0.14 2.48
CA ALA A 818 11.88 1.29 3.38
C ALA A 818 13.12 1.46 4.29
N LEU A 819 13.65 0.36 4.82
CA LEU A 819 14.89 0.36 5.62
C LEU A 819 16.14 0.77 4.82
N ALA A 820 16.23 0.36 3.55
CA ALA A 820 17.34 0.73 2.67
C ALA A 820 17.37 2.23 2.36
N LYS A 821 16.22 2.91 2.36
CA LYS A 821 16.12 4.37 2.18
C LYS A 821 16.50 5.17 3.44
N THR A 822 16.43 4.58 4.62
CA THR A 822 16.64 5.28 5.90
C THR A 822 18.05 5.10 6.48
N LYS A 823 18.78 4.03 6.12
CA LYS A 823 20.18 3.84 6.55
C LYS A 823 21.17 4.53 5.60
N PRO A 824 22.13 5.32 6.10
CA PRO A 824 23.19 5.89 5.27
C PRO A 824 24.08 4.77 4.72
N ALA A 825 24.45 4.90 3.45
CA ALA A 825 25.20 3.93 2.65
C ALA A 825 26.38 3.31 3.43
N SER A 826 26.17 2.09 3.95
CA SER A 826 27.22 1.25 4.49
C SER A 826 27.07 -0.15 3.92
N LYS A 827 28.08 -0.52 3.13
CA LYS A 827 28.39 -1.80 2.47
C LYS A 827 27.29 -2.40 1.58
N ASN A 828 27.52 -2.26 0.27
CA ASN A 828 26.91 -2.95 -0.87
C ASN A 828 25.37 -2.85 -0.99
N PRO A 829 24.83 -1.83 -1.70
CA PRO A 829 23.40 -1.70 -1.98
C PRO A 829 22.80 -2.84 -2.83
N ASN A 830 23.61 -3.72 -3.41
CA ASN A 830 23.14 -4.81 -4.28
C ASN A 830 22.82 -6.13 -3.55
N GLN A 831 22.97 -6.21 -2.22
CA GLN A 831 22.83 -7.49 -1.48
C GLN A 831 21.71 -7.54 -0.43
N LEU A 832 20.98 -6.45 -0.17
CA LEU A 832 19.92 -6.47 0.84
C LEU A 832 18.56 -6.88 0.23
N HIS A 833 18.48 -8.08 -0.35
CA HIS A 833 17.18 -8.66 -0.75
C HIS A 833 16.54 -9.37 0.46
N GLY A 834 15.40 -8.85 0.92
CA GLY A 834 14.50 -9.54 1.85
C GLY A 834 14.98 -9.65 3.30
N THR A 835 14.44 -8.82 4.20
CA THR A 835 14.50 -9.11 5.65
C THR A 835 13.62 -10.32 5.98
N LYS A 836 13.85 -10.99 7.13
CA LYS A 836 13.00 -12.10 7.61
C LYS A 836 11.50 -11.75 7.55
N ILE A 837 11.14 -10.54 7.97
CA ILE A 837 9.77 -10.03 7.96
C ILE A 837 9.25 -9.84 6.53
N SER A 838 10.03 -9.20 5.66
CA SER A 838 9.65 -8.95 4.27
C SER A 838 9.44 -10.24 3.48
N ASN A 839 10.32 -11.24 3.68
CA ASN A 839 10.20 -12.55 3.06
C ASN A 839 8.98 -13.31 3.60
N ALA A 840 8.73 -13.30 4.91
CA ALA A 840 7.55 -13.94 5.49
C ALA A 840 6.23 -13.31 5.01
N ALA A 841 6.17 -11.97 4.95
CA ALA A 841 5.01 -11.24 4.43
C ALA A 841 4.78 -11.52 2.93
N GLY A 842 5.85 -11.48 2.13
CA GLY A 842 5.80 -11.81 0.70
C GLY A 842 5.36 -13.25 0.45
N GLN A 843 5.86 -14.19 1.25
CA GLN A 843 5.48 -15.60 1.18
C GLN A 843 3.99 -15.81 1.52
N ALA A 844 3.50 -15.13 2.57
CA ALA A 844 2.09 -15.17 2.93
C ALA A 844 1.18 -14.62 1.81
N LEU A 845 1.57 -13.49 1.20
CA LEU A 845 0.88 -12.93 0.03
C LEU A 845 0.84 -13.91 -1.14
N ALA A 846 1.98 -14.53 -1.45
CA ALA A 846 2.09 -15.52 -2.53
C ALA A 846 1.14 -16.70 -2.28
N LYS A 847 1.21 -17.35 -1.10
CA LYS A 847 0.34 -18.48 -0.75
C LYS A 847 -1.16 -18.15 -0.86
N ILE A 848 -1.58 -16.97 -0.40
CA ILE A 848 -2.97 -16.52 -0.52
C ILE A 848 -3.38 -16.42 -2.00
N LEU A 849 -2.55 -15.82 -2.84
CA LEU A 849 -2.83 -15.60 -4.25
C LEU A 849 -2.76 -16.87 -5.10
N ILE A 850 -2.02 -17.90 -4.70
CA ILE A 850 -1.95 -19.16 -5.47
C ILE A 850 -3.32 -19.83 -5.60
N SER A 851 -4.12 -19.86 -4.53
CA SER A 851 -5.39 -20.62 -4.52
C SER A 851 -6.64 -19.76 -4.47
N THR A 852 -6.52 -18.44 -4.30
CA THR A 852 -7.68 -17.54 -4.25
C THR A 852 -7.96 -16.99 -5.64
N ASN A 853 -9.24 -16.96 -6.04
CA ASN A 853 -9.65 -16.31 -7.29
C ASN A 853 -9.33 -14.80 -7.21
N PRO A 854 -8.43 -14.27 -8.06
CA PRO A 854 -8.02 -12.87 -7.97
C PRO A 854 -9.18 -11.89 -8.22
N ASN A 855 -10.22 -12.27 -8.95
CA ASN A 855 -11.38 -11.40 -9.20
C ASN A 855 -12.14 -11.02 -7.92
N LEU A 856 -11.97 -11.78 -6.82
CA LEU A 856 -12.55 -11.47 -5.51
C LEU A 856 -11.73 -10.42 -4.74
N ILE A 857 -10.52 -10.12 -5.20
CA ILE A 857 -9.61 -9.15 -4.58
C ILE A 857 -9.75 -7.80 -5.30
N PRO A 858 -9.85 -6.67 -4.58
CA PRO A 858 -9.90 -5.35 -5.21
C PRO A 858 -8.68 -5.10 -6.12
N SER A 859 -8.90 -4.59 -7.33
CA SER A 859 -7.85 -4.39 -8.33
C SER A 859 -6.68 -3.53 -7.82
N SER A 860 -6.96 -2.54 -6.96
CA SER A 860 -5.91 -1.72 -6.31
C SER A 860 -4.97 -2.52 -5.42
N SER A 861 -5.48 -3.56 -4.75
CA SER A 861 -4.70 -4.45 -3.89
C SER A 861 -3.92 -5.47 -4.72
N LEU A 862 -4.49 -5.95 -5.83
CA LEU A 862 -3.76 -6.80 -6.77
C LEU A 862 -2.57 -6.04 -7.39
N PHE A 863 -2.80 -4.82 -7.89
CA PHE A 863 -1.73 -4.01 -8.49
C PHE A 863 -0.59 -3.71 -7.51
N SER A 864 -0.91 -3.44 -6.24
CA SER A 864 0.10 -3.19 -5.22
C SER A 864 0.83 -4.44 -4.75
N SER A 865 0.26 -5.65 -4.94
CA SER A 865 0.91 -6.93 -4.63
C SER A 865 1.95 -7.39 -5.67
N ILE A 866 1.88 -6.90 -6.91
CA ILE A 866 2.79 -7.32 -8.00
C ILE A 866 4.25 -6.99 -7.68
N ARG A 867 4.51 -5.78 -7.17
CA ARG A 867 5.89 -5.35 -6.84
C ARG A 867 6.53 -6.24 -5.78
N PRO A 868 5.88 -6.51 -4.63
CA PRO A 868 6.37 -7.48 -3.65
C PRO A 868 6.69 -8.86 -4.22
N LEU A 869 5.82 -9.41 -5.07
CA LEU A 869 6.01 -10.76 -5.64
C LEU A 869 7.20 -10.80 -6.58
N LEU A 870 7.36 -9.78 -7.43
CA LEU A 870 8.53 -9.66 -8.31
C LEU A 870 9.83 -9.48 -7.52
N ASP A 871 9.77 -8.82 -6.37
CA ASP A 871 10.93 -8.66 -5.49
C ASP A 871 11.29 -9.99 -4.81
N LEU A 872 10.29 -10.75 -4.36
CA LEU A 872 10.47 -12.10 -3.82
C LEU A 872 11.09 -13.07 -4.85
N CYS A 873 10.77 -12.90 -6.14
CA CYS A 873 11.39 -13.64 -7.24
C CYS A 873 12.90 -13.36 -7.41
N LYS A 874 13.40 -12.23 -6.93
CA LYS A 874 14.82 -11.86 -7.02
C LYS A 874 15.67 -12.43 -5.88
N GLY A 875 15.05 -12.93 -4.80
CA GLY A 875 15.76 -13.53 -3.68
C GLY A 875 16.41 -14.86 -4.03
N ASP A 876 17.32 -15.35 -3.19
CA ASP A 876 18.11 -16.57 -3.46
C ASP A 876 17.36 -17.88 -3.16
N THR A 877 16.23 -17.82 -2.43
CA THR A 877 15.51 -19.01 -1.99
C THR A 877 14.54 -19.54 -3.05
N GLN A 878 14.83 -20.72 -3.60
CA GLN A 878 14.04 -21.36 -4.67
C GLN A 878 12.56 -21.58 -4.29
N LEU A 879 12.26 -21.93 -3.04
CA LEU A 879 10.87 -22.09 -2.58
C LEU A 879 10.07 -20.79 -2.69
N LEU A 880 10.66 -19.67 -2.28
CA LEU A 880 10.01 -18.36 -2.33
C LEU A 880 9.81 -17.90 -3.77
N GLN A 881 10.80 -18.14 -4.64
CA GLN A 881 10.68 -17.89 -6.07
C GLN A 881 9.53 -18.68 -6.68
N PHE A 882 9.43 -19.98 -6.38
CA PHE A 882 8.35 -20.83 -6.91
C PHE A 882 6.97 -20.34 -6.48
N GLU A 883 6.76 -20.06 -5.19
CA GLU A 883 5.47 -19.58 -4.68
C GLU A 883 5.10 -18.21 -5.27
N ALA A 884 6.08 -17.30 -5.40
CA ALA A 884 5.88 -16.00 -6.01
C ALA A 884 5.48 -16.10 -7.50
N LEU A 885 6.15 -17.00 -8.25
CA LEU A 885 5.83 -17.25 -9.65
C LEU A 885 4.44 -17.82 -9.82
N MET A 886 4.04 -18.81 -9.01
CA MET A 886 2.70 -19.38 -9.04
C MET A 886 1.62 -18.31 -8.78
N ALA A 887 1.86 -17.40 -7.83
CA ALA A 887 0.98 -16.26 -7.58
C ALA A 887 0.92 -15.28 -8.77
N LEU A 888 2.06 -14.95 -9.39
CA LEU A 888 2.14 -14.08 -10.57
C LEU A 888 1.44 -14.71 -11.78
N THR A 889 1.60 -16.02 -12.01
CA THR A 889 0.92 -16.78 -13.06
C THR A 889 -0.60 -16.71 -12.89
N ASN A 890 -1.10 -16.82 -11.65
CA ASN A 890 -2.51 -16.68 -11.37
C ASN A 890 -3.02 -15.25 -11.64
N ILE A 891 -2.29 -14.22 -11.15
CA ILE A 891 -2.65 -12.80 -11.39
C ILE A 891 -2.62 -12.45 -12.89
N ALA A 892 -1.64 -12.92 -13.64
CA ALA A 892 -1.50 -12.63 -15.07
C ALA A 892 -2.71 -13.15 -15.89
N SER A 893 -3.42 -14.17 -15.38
CA SER A 893 -4.59 -14.75 -16.07
C SER A 893 -5.86 -13.88 -16.01
N VAL A 894 -5.86 -12.80 -15.21
CA VAL A 894 -7.08 -12.09 -14.81
C VAL A 894 -7.47 -10.97 -15.78
N SER A 895 -6.57 -10.03 -16.05
CA SER A 895 -6.88 -8.85 -16.87
C SER A 895 -5.66 -8.29 -17.60
N GLU A 896 -5.88 -7.62 -18.73
CA GLU A 896 -4.81 -6.99 -19.51
C GLU A 896 -4.05 -5.91 -18.72
N GLU A 897 -4.72 -5.19 -17.82
CA GLU A 897 -4.09 -4.20 -16.94
C GLU A 897 -3.11 -4.84 -15.96
N THR A 898 -3.43 -6.02 -15.42
CA THR A 898 -2.50 -6.76 -14.54
C THR A 898 -1.26 -7.21 -15.30
N LYS A 899 -1.42 -7.73 -16.52
CA LYS A 899 -0.31 -8.09 -17.42
C LYS A 899 0.56 -6.87 -17.73
N ALA A 900 -0.06 -5.76 -18.12
CA ALA A 900 0.64 -4.51 -18.41
C ALA A 900 1.40 -3.97 -17.19
N ARG A 901 0.88 -4.15 -15.97
CA ARG A 901 1.57 -3.77 -14.74
C ARG A 901 2.76 -4.65 -14.44
N ILE A 902 2.66 -5.97 -14.58
CA ILE A 902 3.79 -6.91 -14.39
C ILE A 902 4.94 -6.55 -15.35
N VAL A 903 4.62 -6.28 -16.61
CA VAL A 903 5.61 -5.90 -17.64
C VAL A 903 6.12 -4.48 -17.45
N GLY A 904 5.29 -3.58 -16.92
CA GLY A 904 5.64 -2.18 -16.65
C GLY A 904 6.54 -1.96 -15.44
N GLU A 905 6.66 -2.94 -14.54
CA GLU A 905 7.55 -2.87 -13.38
C GLU A 905 9.04 -2.94 -13.78
N PRO A 906 9.93 -2.15 -13.15
CA PRO A 906 11.36 -2.18 -13.43
C PRO A 906 11.95 -3.58 -13.27
N GLN A 907 12.51 -4.12 -14.35
CA GLN A 907 13.09 -5.46 -14.44
C GLN A 907 12.08 -6.61 -14.21
N GLY A 908 10.77 -6.39 -14.30
CA GLY A 908 9.77 -7.44 -14.10
C GLY A 908 9.95 -8.60 -15.10
N LEU A 909 9.86 -8.28 -16.40
CA LEU A 909 9.99 -9.28 -17.46
C LEU A 909 11.39 -9.94 -17.52
N SER A 910 12.46 -9.19 -17.24
CA SER A 910 13.82 -9.75 -17.21
C SER A 910 14.03 -10.72 -16.06
N THR A 911 13.39 -10.49 -14.90
CA THR A 911 13.46 -11.40 -13.75
C THR A 911 12.79 -12.74 -14.09
N LEU A 912 11.60 -12.69 -14.71
CA LEU A 912 10.92 -13.91 -15.17
C LEU A 912 11.76 -14.68 -16.19
N GLN A 913 12.37 -13.99 -17.16
CA GLN A 913 13.25 -14.61 -18.15
C GLN A 913 14.48 -15.26 -17.51
N TYR A 914 15.08 -14.61 -16.52
CA TYR A 914 16.21 -15.18 -15.79
C TYR A 914 15.82 -16.49 -15.09
N LEU A 915 14.64 -16.53 -14.45
CA LEU A 915 14.15 -17.72 -13.74
C LEU A 915 13.75 -18.88 -14.67
N GLN A 916 13.53 -18.63 -15.98
CA GLN A 916 13.37 -19.72 -16.97
C GLN A 916 14.65 -20.58 -17.11
N PHE A 917 15.80 -20.06 -16.69
CA PHE A 917 17.08 -20.79 -16.71
C PHE A 917 17.46 -21.36 -15.34
N SER A 918 16.52 -21.36 -14.38
CA SER A 918 16.76 -22.01 -13.09
C SER A 918 17.03 -23.50 -13.26
N GLU A 919 18.00 -24.01 -12.50
CA GLU A 919 18.27 -25.45 -12.41
C GLU A 919 17.07 -26.20 -11.82
N HIS A 920 16.28 -25.52 -10.97
CA HIS A 920 15.10 -26.10 -10.34
C HIS A 920 13.91 -26.16 -11.31
N GLU A 921 13.52 -27.37 -11.67
CA GLU A 921 12.44 -27.69 -12.62
C GLU A 921 11.12 -26.94 -12.33
N LEU A 922 10.62 -26.96 -11.09
CA LEU A 922 9.36 -26.27 -10.74
C LEU A 922 9.42 -24.75 -10.90
N VAL A 923 10.57 -24.13 -10.65
CA VAL A 923 10.76 -22.67 -10.82
C VAL A 923 10.78 -22.34 -12.31
N ARG A 924 11.50 -23.12 -13.11
CA ARG A 924 11.55 -22.98 -14.57
C ARG A 924 10.16 -23.14 -15.21
N ARG A 925 9.39 -24.15 -14.78
CA ARG A 925 8.00 -24.37 -15.20
C ARG A 925 7.13 -23.16 -14.91
N ALA A 926 7.10 -22.73 -13.64
CA ALA A 926 6.26 -21.62 -13.20
C ALA A 926 6.64 -20.30 -13.91
N ALA A 927 7.93 -20.06 -14.16
CA ALA A 927 8.40 -18.88 -14.89
C ALA A 927 7.94 -18.90 -16.36
N THR A 928 7.99 -20.06 -17.00
CA THR A 928 7.55 -20.22 -18.40
C THR A 928 6.04 -20.09 -18.53
N GLU A 929 5.27 -20.68 -17.60
CA GLU A 929 3.82 -20.51 -17.52
C GLU A 929 3.43 -19.04 -17.22
N ALA A 930 4.16 -18.36 -16.33
CA ALA A 930 3.93 -16.94 -16.04
C ALA A 930 4.06 -16.08 -17.31
N ILE A 931 5.13 -16.28 -18.10
CA ILE A 931 5.34 -15.53 -19.35
C ILE A 931 4.29 -15.91 -20.41
N CYS A 932 3.87 -17.17 -20.48
CA CYS A 932 2.77 -17.60 -21.35
C CYS A 932 1.48 -16.86 -21.02
N ASN A 933 1.12 -16.75 -19.73
CA ASN A 933 -0.09 -16.04 -19.28
C ASN A 933 -0.03 -14.51 -19.46
N LEU A 934 1.16 -13.93 -19.69
CA LEU A 934 1.29 -12.52 -20.05
C LEU A 934 0.86 -12.22 -21.50
N LEU A 935 0.57 -13.24 -22.32
CA LEU A 935 0.08 -13.05 -23.68
C LEU A 935 -1.46 -12.92 -23.71
N PRO A 936 -2.04 -12.11 -24.62
CA PRO A 936 -1.37 -11.26 -25.61
C PRO A 936 -1.00 -9.87 -25.03
N ASN A 937 0.29 -9.57 -24.88
CA ASN A 937 0.75 -8.24 -24.49
C ASN A 937 1.84 -7.76 -25.46
N ASP A 938 1.63 -6.60 -26.08
CA ASP A 938 2.49 -6.08 -27.15
C ASP A 938 3.96 -5.96 -26.72
N LYS A 939 4.22 -5.50 -25.50
CA LYS A 939 5.60 -5.36 -24.99
C LYS A 939 6.29 -6.71 -24.83
N VAL A 940 5.58 -7.76 -24.45
CA VAL A 940 6.14 -9.11 -24.35
C VAL A 940 6.44 -9.64 -25.74
N ILE A 941 5.54 -9.41 -26.70
CA ILE A 941 5.77 -9.79 -28.10
C ILE A 941 7.00 -9.08 -28.65
N GLU A 942 7.14 -7.77 -28.42
CA GLU A 942 8.29 -6.96 -28.87
C GLU A 942 9.61 -7.36 -28.20
N GLN A 943 9.64 -7.55 -26.88
CA GLN A 943 10.89 -7.77 -26.13
C GLN A 943 11.34 -9.23 -26.05
N VAL A 944 10.41 -10.18 -26.25
CA VAL A 944 10.67 -11.63 -26.16
C VAL A 944 10.56 -12.29 -27.52
N PHE A 945 9.41 -12.15 -28.19
CA PHE A 945 9.08 -12.94 -29.37
C PHE A 945 9.46 -12.30 -30.71
N LEU A 946 9.91 -11.04 -30.72
CA LEU A 946 10.57 -10.40 -31.86
C LEU A 946 12.10 -10.42 -31.74
N ASN A 947 12.65 -10.96 -30.64
CA ASN A 947 14.08 -11.17 -30.48
C ASN A 947 14.49 -12.55 -31.01
N GLU A 948 15.39 -12.56 -31.98
CA GLU A 948 15.88 -13.75 -32.68
C GLU A 948 16.48 -14.83 -31.78
N GLU A 949 17.24 -14.46 -30.75
CA GLU A 949 17.90 -15.42 -29.86
C GLU A 949 16.90 -16.02 -28.86
N LYS A 950 16.01 -15.18 -28.34
CA LYS A 950 15.01 -15.60 -27.37
C LYS A 950 13.99 -16.54 -28.00
N VAL A 951 13.48 -16.24 -29.20
CA VAL A 951 12.52 -17.12 -29.90
C VAL A 951 13.09 -18.51 -30.14
N ARG A 952 14.39 -18.60 -30.45
CA ARG A 952 15.07 -19.90 -30.63
C ARG A 952 15.02 -20.75 -29.35
N LEU A 953 15.16 -20.13 -28.17
CA LEU A 953 15.02 -20.81 -26.89
C LEU A 953 13.61 -21.35 -26.69
N TRP A 954 12.57 -20.56 -27.01
CA TRP A 954 11.18 -21.00 -26.90
C TRP A 954 10.88 -22.19 -27.84
N ILE A 955 11.45 -22.19 -29.04
CA ILE A 955 11.36 -23.33 -29.96
C ILE A 955 12.04 -24.58 -29.37
N ALA A 956 13.19 -24.41 -28.70
CA ALA A 956 13.87 -25.50 -28.02
C ALA A 956 13.01 -26.09 -26.89
N PHE A 957 12.47 -25.24 -26.00
CA PHE A 957 11.58 -25.69 -24.92
C PHE A 957 10.31 -26.39 -25.41
N ALA A 958 9.83 -26.08 -26.62
CA ALA A 958 8.67 -26.73 -27.22
C ALA A 958 9.03 -28.04 -27.97
N SER A 959 10.29 -28.45 -28.01
CA SER A 959 10.77 -29.62 -28.75
C SER A 959 10.33 -30.94 -28.11
N LEU A 960 10.35 -32.02 -28.92
CA LEU A 960 10.01 -33.37 -28.45
C LEU A 960 11.02 -33.93 -27.43
N GLU A 961 12.27 -33.47 -27.46
CA GLU A 961 13.30 -33.87 -26.50
C GLU A 961 12.97 -33.31 -25.11
N ASP A 962 12.68 -32.01 -25.04
CA ASP A 962 12.25 -31.36 -23.80
C ASP A 962 10.85 -31.82 -23.35
N GLU A 963 9.96 -32.21 -24.26
CA GLU A 963 8.65 -32.78 -23.90
C GLU A 963 8.78 -34.11 -23.15
N ALA A 964 9.81 -34.92 -23.47
CA ALA A 964 10.07 -36.18 -22.79
C ALA A 964 10.65 -36.00 -21.38
N GLU A 965 11.40 -34.91 -21.15
CA GLU A 965 11.94 -34.56 -19.83
C GLU A 965 10.92 -33.78 -18.97
N ASP A 966 10.29 -32.76 -19.55
CA ASP A 966 9.35 -31.86 -18.88
C ASP A 966 8.19 -31.42 -19.79
N PHE A 967 7.16 -32.27 -19.84
CA PHE A 967 5.93 -32.01 -20.58
C PHE A 967 5.26 -30.68 -20.22
N GLN A 968 5.28 -30.24 -18.95
CA GLN A 968 4.56 -29.03 -18.54
C GLN A 968 5.21 -27.76 -19.11
N THR A 969 6.54 -27.68 -19.08
CA THR A 969 7.28 -26.59 -19.71
C THR A 969 7.09 -26.58 -21.22
N ALA A 970 7.16 -27.74 -21.87
CA ALA A 970 6.93 -27.86 -23.31
C ALA A 970 5.50 -27.44 -23.71
N ARG A 971 4.50 -27.83 -22.92
CA ARG A 971 3.10 -27.40 -23.11
C ARG A 971 2.94 -25.89 -23.03
N ALA A 972 3.55 -25.25 -22.03
CA ALA A 972 3.50 -23.80 -21.86
C ALA A 972 4.23 -23.06 -23.00
N ALA A 973 5.41 -23.54 -23.39
CA ALA A 973 6.19 -22.99 -24.49
C ALA A 973 5.48 -23.11 -25.83
N GLY A 974 4.94 -24.29 -26.15
CA GLY A 974 4.14 -24.52 -27.35
C GLY A 974 2.86 -23.67 -27.37
N GLY A 975 2.23 -23.45 -26.22
CA GLY A 975 1.06 -22.58 -26.08
C GLY A 975 1.38 -21.12 -26.39
N ALA A 976 2.48 -20.61 -25.82
CA ALA A 976 2.95 -19.25 -26.09
C ALA A 976 3.28 -19.05 -27.57
N LEU A 977 4.02 -19.98 -28.19
CA LEU A 977 4.38 -19.92 -29.62
C LEU A 977 3.15 -19.96 -30.53
N ALA A 978 2.16 -20.79 -30.20
CA ALA A 978 0.90 -20.85 -30.94
C ALA A 978 0.14 -19.51 -30.86
N MET A 979 0.08 -18.86 -29.70
CA MET A 979 -0.57 -17.55 -29.54
C MET A 979 0.15 -16.44 -30.33
N VAL A 980 1.47 -16.33 -30.20
CA VAL A 980 2.23 -15.25 -30.87
C VAL A 980 2.34 -15.44 -32.37
N SER A 981 2.21 -16.67 -32.89
CA SER A 981 2.22 -16.95 -34.33
C SER A 981 1.09 -16.24 -35.10
N GLN A 982 0.02 -15.82 -34.43
CA GLN A 982 -1.03 -14.98 -35.02
C GLN A 982 -0.50 -13.62 -35.53
N VAL A 983 0.60 -13.12 -34.95
CA VAL A 983 1.27 -11.90 -35.39
C VAL A 983 2.17 -12.25 -36.58
N PRO A 984 1.92 -11.73 -37.80
CA PRO A 984 2.66 -12.14 -38.99
C PRO A 984 4.17 -11.96 -38.85
N GLN A 985 4.63 -10.86 -38.25
CA GLN A 985 6.05 -10.57 -38.03
C GLN A 985 6.76 -11.67 -37.22
N VAL A 986 6.08 -12.21 -36.20
CA VAL A 986 6.62 -13.30 -35.38
C VAL A 986 6.65 -14.61 -36.17
N SER A 987 5.62 -14.90 -36.96
CA SER A 987 5.61 -16.07 -37.85
C SER A 987 6.78 -16.07 -38.84
N TRP A 988 7.13 -14.92 -39.44
CA TRP A 988 8.33 -14.79 -40.28
C TRP A 988 9.62 -15.10 -39.50
N LEU A 989 9.70 -14.66 -38.24
CA LEU A 989 10.86 -14.90 -37.39
C LEU A 989 10.99 -16.38 -36.97
N LEU A 990 9.87 -17.01 -36.61
CA LEU A 990 9.79 -18.44 -36.28
C LEU A 990 10.33 -19.28 -37.44
N MET A 991 9.91 -18.98 -38.67
CA MET A 991 10.41 -19.66 -39.86
C MET A 991 11.93 -19.45 -40.05
N ARG A 992 12.44 -18.22 -39.89
CA ARG A 992 13.89 -17.94 -39.97
C ARG A 992 14.74 -18.73 -38.97
N LYS A 993 14.20 -19.05 -37.79
CA LYS A 993 14.90 -19.76 -36.70
C LYS A 993 14.62 -21.27 -36.66
N GLY A 994 14.04 -21.84 -37.73
CA GLY A 994 13.81 -23.28 -37.85
C GLY A 994 12.55 -23.78 -37.13
N GLY A 995 11.62 -22.88 -36.78
CA GLY A 995 10.34 -23.23 -36.18
C GLY A 995 9.51 -24.15 -37.07
N LEU A 996 9.55 -23.97 -38.40
CA LEU A 996 8.85 -24.82 -39.35
C LEU A 996 9.24 -26.30 -39.15
N LYS A 997 10.55 -26.60 -39.18
CA LYS A 997 11.10 -27.94 -38.96
C LYS A 997 10.76 -28.50 -37.56
N ALA A 998 10.81 -27.67 -36.53
CA ALA A 998 10.49 -28.10 -35.17
C ALA A 998 9.02 -28.55 -35.05
N PHE A 999 8.08 -27.72 -35.53
CA PHE A 999 6.66 -28.03 -35.48
C PHE A 999 6.25 -29.17 -36.42
N THR A 1000 6.89 -29.32 -37.59
CA THR A 1000 6.63 -30.48 -38.45
C THR A 1000 7.07 -31.78 -37.77
N SER A 1001 8.22 -31.79 -37.09
CA SER A 1001 8.68 -32.95 -36.31
C SER A 1001 7.68 -33.31 -35.20
N ILE A 1002 7.14 -32.32 -34.48
CA ILE A 1002 6.12 -32.53 -33.45
C ILE A 1002 4.84 -33.14 -34.05
N VAL A 1003 4.40 -32.70 -35.22
CA VAL A 1003 3.20 -33.25 -35.88
C VAL A 1003 3.42 -34.68 -36.40
N GLU A 1004 4.62 -34.98 -36.91
CA GLU A 1004 4.96 -36.30 -37.44
C GLU A 1004 5.08 -37.35 -36.33
N GLN A 1005 5.79 -37.02 -35.26
CA GLN A 1005 6.24 -37.95 -34.22
C GLN A 1005 5.50 -37.81 -32.88
N GLY A 1006 4.85 -36.68 -32.63
CA GLY A 1006 4.18 -36.39 -31.36
C GLY A 1006 2.96 -37.29 -31.12
N ALA A 1007 2.79 -37.71 -29.86
CA ALA A 1007 1.67 -38.53 -29.42
C ALA A 1007 0.61 -37.73 -28.61
N ASN A 1008 1.00 -36.62 -27.99
CA ASN A 1008 0.14 -35.83 -27.11
C ASN A 1008 -0.77 -34.90 -27.91
N VAL A 1009 -2.09 -35.07 -27.74
CA VAL A 1009 -3.15 -34.29 -28.41
C VAL A 1009 -2.97 -32.78 -28.19
N GLU A 1010 -2.60 -32.40 -26.98
CA GLU A 1010 -2.42 -31.01 -26.57
C GLU A 1010 -1.25 -30.30 -27.27
N THR A 1011 -0.10 -30.98 -27.38
CA THR A 1011 1.10 -30.46 -28.06
C THR A 1011 0.86 -30.42 -29.58
N LEU A 1012 0.21 -31.46 -30.12
CA LEU A 1012 -0.19 -31.55 -31.52
C LEU A 1012 -1.13 -30.40 -31.92
N HIS A 1013 -2.17 -30.12 -31.13
CA HIS A 1013 -3.12 -29.05 -31.43
C HIS A 1013 -2.42 -27.68 -31.54
N ARG A 1014 -1.51 -27.38 -30.60
CA ARG A 1014 -0.76 -26.13 -30.57
C ARG A 1014 0.23 -26.02 -31.74
N ALA A 1015 0.93 -27.11 -32.08
CA ALA A 1015 1.83 -27.17 -33.21
C ALA A 1015 1.10 -26.98 -34.55
N LEU A 1016 -0.07 -27.63 -34.72
CA LEU A 1016 -0.90 -27.49 -35.91
C LEU A 1016 -1.39 -26.04 -36.10
N PHE A 1017 -1.80 -25.39 -35.02
CA PHE A 1017 -2.22 -23.99 -35.06
C PHE A 1017 -1.06 -23.05 -35.42
N ALA A 1018 0.13 -23.27 -34.86
CA ALA A 1018 1.32 -22.49 -35.22
C ALA A 1018 1.69 -22.67 -36.70
N LEU A 1019 1.66 -23.91 -37.21
CA LEU A 1019 1.91 -24.23 -38.62
C LEU A 1019 0.88 -23.57 -39.56
N GLN A 1020 -0.40 -23.61 -39.20
CA GLN A 1020 -1.45 -22.92 -39.95
C GLN A 1020 -1.14 -21.42 -40.10
N ASN A 1021 -0.84 -20.72 -39.00
CA ASN A 1021 -0.55 -19.29 -39.03
C ASN A 1021 0.72 -18.97 -39.85
N MET A 1022 1.74 -19.84 -39.79
CA MET A 1022 2.95 -19.69 -40.62
C MET A 1022 2.62 -19.85 -42.12
N PHE A 1023 1.80 -20.84 -42.50
CA PHE A 1023 1.37 -21.01 -43.89
C PHE A 1023 0.50 -19.85 -44.39
N GLU A 1024 -0.40 -19.34 -43.55
CA GLU A 1024 -1.20 -18.16 -43.86
C GLU A 1024 -0.34 -16.89 -44.00
N ALA A 1025 0.72 -16.74 -43.21
CA ALA A 1025 1.67 -15.63 -43.36
C ALA A 1025 2.44 -15.69 -44.70
N ILE A 1026 2.80 -16.90 -45.17
CA ILE A 1026 3.41 -17.11 -46.49
C ILE A 1026 2.43 -16.78 -47.62
N SER A 1027 1.17 -17.19 -47.51
CA SER A 1027 0.16 -16.94 -48.55
C SER A 1027 -0.26 -15.46 -48.60
N GLY A 1028 -0.41 -14.81 -47.44
CA GLY A 1028 -0.78 -13.40 -47.32
C GLY A 1028 0.27 -12.42 -47.85
N ALA A 1029 1.56 -12.79 -47.83
CA ALA A 1029 2.66 -11.96 -48.34
C ALA A 1029 2.86 -12.03 -49.87
N ALA A 1030 1.92 -12.63 -50.62
CA ALA A 1030 2.04 -12.80 -52.07
C ALA A 1030 2.23 -11.50 -52.88
N LYS A 1031 1.93 -10.32 -52.30
CA LYS A 1031 2.04 -9.01 -52.94
C LYS A 1031 3.18 -8.13 -52.40
N ASP A 1032 3.99 -8.61 -51.45
CA ASP A 1032 5.05 -7.82 -50.82
C ASP A 1032 6.41 -8.10 -51.50
N GLU A 1033 6.83 -7.20 -52.39
CA GLU A 1033 8.08 -7.31 -53.17
C GLU A 1033 9.32 -7.48 -52.28
N LYS A 1034 9.34 -6.88 -51.09
CA LYS A 1034 10.49 -6.95 -50.16
C LYS A 1034 10.68 -8.33 -49.55
N LYS A 1035 9.63 -9.15 -49.50
CA LYS A 1035 9.64 -10.48 -48.89
C LYS A 1035 9.57 -11.60 -49.92
N ALA A 1036 9.59 -11.30 -51.22
CA ALA A 1036 9.47 -12.29 -52.29
C ALA A 1036 10.59 -13.35 -52.26
N GLU A 1037 11.83 -12.94 -52.00
CA GLU A 1037 12.98 -13.85 -51.91
C GLU A 1037 12.91 -14.77 -50.67
N GLU A 1038 12.53 -14.24 -49.49
CA GLU A 1038 12.34 -15.06 -48.31
C GLU A 1038 11.14 -16.01 -48.44
N ARG A 1039 10.05 -15.52 -49.06
CA ARG A 1039 8.85 -16.31 -49.34
C ARG A 1039 9.16 -17.52 -50.21
N THR A 1040 9.93 -17.34 -51.29
CA THR A 1040 10.33 -18.47 -52.17
C THR A 1040 11.19 -19.49 -51.43
N LYS A 1041 12.13 -19.04 -50.58
CA LYS A 1041 12.93 -19.93 -49.73
C LYS A 1041 12.08 -20.78 -48.77
N PHE A 1042 11.12 -20.16 -48.07
CA PHE A 1042 10.26 -20.91 -47.13
C PHE A 1042 9.23 -21.80 -47.81
N ILE A 1043 8.77 -21.42 -49.01
CA ILE A 1043 7.93 -22.31 -49.84
C ILE A 1043 8.73 -23.57 -50.20
N GLU A 1044 9.99 -23.43 -50.58
CA GLU A 1044 10.86 -24.58 -50.90
C GLU A 1044 11.10 -25.47 -49.67
N GLU A 1045 11.35 -24.87 -48.50
CA GLU A 1045 11.45 -25.60 -47.24
C GLU A 1045 10.14 -26.31 -46.87
N THR A 1046 8.99 -25.68 -47.11
CA THR A 1046 7.67 -26.29 -46.90
C THR A 1046 7.43 -27.47 -47.86
N LYS A 1047 7.88 -27.38 -49.13
CA LYS A 1047 7.78 -28.48 -50.10
C LYS A 1047 8.54 -29.72 -49.65
N GLN A 1048 9.70 -29.57 -49.00
CA GLN A 1048 10.49 -30.69 -48.49
C GLN A 1048 9.71 -31.54 -47.48
N HIS A 1049 8.83 -30.92 -46.67
CA HIS A 1049 8.03 -31.59 -45.65
C HIS A 1049 6.58 -31.86 -46.08
N CYS A 1050 6.12 -31.33 -47.21
CA CYS A 1050 4.71 -31.33 -47.62
C CYS A 1050 4.10 -32.74 -47.77
N ALA A 1051 4.84 -33.70 -48.32
CA ALA A 1051 4.35 -35.06 -48.54
C ALA A 1051 4.09 -35.80 -47.21
N ALA A 1052 5.03 -35.73 -46.27
CA ALA A 1052 4.90 -36.34 -44.95
C ALA A 1052 3.79 -35.68 -44.13
N LEU A 1053 3.73 -34.34 -44.15
CA LEU A 1053 2.68 -33.57 -43.46
C LEU A 1053 1.29 -33.92 -43.99
N THR A 1054 1.13 -33.98 -45.32
CA THR A 1054 -0.15 -34.29 -45.97
C THR A 1054 -0.66 -35.67 -45.56
N GLN A 1055 0.22 -36.68 -45.58
CA GLN A 1055 -0.13 -38.04 -45.18
C GLN A 1055 -0.56 -38.10 -43.71
N LYS A 1056 0.19 -37.45 -42.81
CA LYS A 1056 -0.11 -37.44 -41.38
C LYS A 1056 -1.39 -36.66 -41.07
N LEU A 1057 -1.60 -35.49 -41.69
CA LEU A 1057 -2.80 -34.68 -41.54
C LEU A 1057 -4.05 -35.44 -42.01
N GLN A 1058 -4.00 -36.11 -43.16
CA GLN A 1058 -5.10 -36.96 -43.63
C GLN A 1058 -5.38 -38.13 -42.67
N GLY A 1059 -4.33 -38.71 -42.07
CA GLY A 1059 -4.46 -39.70 -41.00
C GLY A 1059 -5.14 -39.15 -39.75
N LEU A 1060 -4.77 -37.93 -39.31
CA LEU A 1060 -5.38 -37.25 -38.16
C LEU A 1060 -6.83 -36.80 -38.42
N ILE A 1061 -7.18 -36.50 -39.68
CA ILE A 1061 -8.53 -36.11 -40.09
C ILE A 1061 -9.47 -37.33 -40.15
N SER A 1062 -8.94 -38.49 -40.54
CA SER A 1062 -9.70 -39.73 -40.68
C SER A 1062 -9.80 -40.52 -39.37
N GLY A 1063 -8.77 -40.44 -38.51
CA GLY A 1063 -8.82 -40.93 -37.14
C GLY A 1063 -9.63 -39.96 -36.28
N ASN A 1064 -10.63 -40.45 -35.55
CA ASN A 1064 -11.52 -39.67 -34.70
C ASN A 1064 -10.77 -39.08 -33.47
N SER A 1065 -9.84 -38.16 -33.72
CA SER A 1065 -8.92 -37.54 -32.76
C SER A 1065 -9.44 -36.17 -32.36
N GLY A 1066 -9.12 -35.70 -31.15
CA GLY A 1066 -9.54 -34.36 -30.67
C GLY A 1066 -8.93 -33.17 -31.42
N VAL A 1067 -8.27 -33.40 -32.57
CA VAL A 1067 -7.48 -32.42 -33.33
C VAL A 1067 -7.96 -32.26 -34.78
N THR A 1068 -9.04 -32.92 -35.17
CA THR A 1068 -9.55 -32.97 -36.55
C THR A 1068 -9.75 -31.60 -37.18
N GLU A 1069 -10.34 -30.64 -36.46
CA GLU A 1069 -10.60 -29.29 -36.98
C GLU A 1069 -9.30 -28.51 -37.24
N ALA A 1070 -8.37 -28.51 -36.29
CA ALA A 1070 -7.07 -27.87 -36.42
C ALA A 1070 -6.24 -28.52 -37.56
N ALA A 1071 -6.32 -29.85 -37.71
CA ALA A 1071 -5.68 -30.56 -38.81
C ALA A 1071 -6.29 -30.19 -40.18
N GLN A 1072 -7.62 -30.04 -40.27
CA GLN A 1072 -8.29 -29.58 -41.49
C GLN A 1072 -7.89 -28.15 -41.87
N ALA A 1073 -7.85 -27.23 -40.90
CA ALA A 1073 -7.47 -25.84 -41.14
C ALA A 1073 -6.01 -25.72 -41.58
N CYS A 1074 -5.09 -26.41 -40.90
CA CYS A 1074 -3.69 -26.49 -41.30
C CYS A 1074 -3.51 -27.09 -42.70
N PHE A 1075 -4.26 -28.16 -43.02
CA PHE A 1075 -4.24 -28.79 -44.34
C PHE A 1075 -4.73 -27.83 -45.45
N ALA A 1076 -5.80 -27.06 -45.20
CA ALA A 1076 -6.29 -26.06 -46.14
C ALA A 1076 -5.27 -24.93 -46.37
N ALA A 1077 -4.62 -24.44 -45.31
CA ALA A 1077 -3.56 -23.43 -45.43
C ALA A 1077 -2.35 -23.95 -46.23
N LEU A 1078 -1.94 -25.19 -46.00
CA LEU A 1078 -0.88 -25.85 -46.77
C LEU A 1078 -1.22 -25.95 -48.27
N GLN A 1079 -2.48 -26.27 -48.61
CA GLN A 1079 -2.94 -26.30 -50.00
C GLN A 1079 -2.90 -24.91 -50.66
N GLN A 1080 -3.24 -23.84 -49.94
CA GLN A 1080 -3.18 -22.48 -50.49
C GLN A 1080 -1.75 -22.06 -50.85
N VAL A 1081 -0.76 -22.44 -50.04
CA VAL A 1081 0.66 -22.19 -50.34
C VAL A 1081 1.08 -22.92 -51.63
N SER A 1082 0.56 -24.14 -51.86
CA SER A 1082 0.85 -24.93 -53.07
C SER A 1082 0.17 -24.43 -54.37
N MET A 1083 -0.93 -23.66 -54.27
CA MET A 1083 -1.75 -23.22 -55.42
C MET A 1083 -1.37 -21.84 -56.00
N SER A 1084 -0.41 -21.12 -55.39
CA SER A 1084 -0.09 -19.73 -55.77
C SER A 1084 0.73 -19.55 -57.06
N GLU A 1085 0.79 -20.56 -57.94
CA GLU A 1085 1.69 -20.65 -59.10
C GLU A 1085 1.01 -20.89 -60.47
N ASP A 1086 -0.28 -20.57 -60.68
CA ASP A 1086 -0.78 -20.50 -62.07
C ASP A 1086 -0.27 -19.21 -62.74
N SER A 1087 0.64 -19.33 -63.72
CA SER A 1087 1.15 -18.23 -64.56
C SER A 1087 0.00 -17.34 -65.07
N ILE A 1088 0.24 -16.02 -65.16
CA ILE A 1088 -0.73 -15.02 -65.62
C ILE A 1088 -1.34 -15.42 -66.98
N ALA A 1089 -0.53 -16.02 -67.86
CA ALA A 1089 -0.96 -16.53 -69.16
C ALA A 1089 -2.02 -17.65 -69.01
N VAL A 1090 -1.79 -18.60 -68.11
CA VAL A 1090 -2.71 -19.73 -67.85
C VAL A 1090 -4.04 -19.22 -67.27
N GLN A 1091 -4.00 -18.28 -66.34
CA GLN A 1091 -5.20 -17.67 -65.77
C GLN A 1091 -6.03 -16.95 -66.85
N ARG A 1092 -5.37 -16.18 -67.73
CA ARG A 1092 -6.05 -15.51 -68.85
C ARG A 1092 -6.67 -16.51 -69.82
N LEU A 1093 -5.95 -17.58 -70.18
CA LEU A 1093 -6.43 -18.59 -71.13
C LEU A 1093 -7.61 -19.40 -70.60
N ARG A 1094 -7.66 -19.67 -69.29
CA ARG A 1094 -8.84 -20.28 -68.64
C ARG A 1094 -10.07 -19.38 -68.76
N GLN A 1095 -9.90 -18.07 -68.57
CA GLN A 1095 -10.99 -17.11 -68.72
C GLN A 1095 -11.45 -16.97 -70.18
N GLU A 1096 -10.53 -16.92 -71.14
CA GLU A 1096 -10.84 -16.94 -72.57
C GLU A 1096 -11.61 -18.20 -72.98
N ARG A 1097 -11.23 -19.38 -72.44
CA ARG A 1097 -11.96 -20.64 -72.67
C ARG A 1097 -13.39 -20.61 -72.14
N LYS A 1098 -13.60 -20.03 -70.95
CA LYS A 1098 -14.94 -19.87 -70.36
C LYS A 1098 -15.79 -18.90 -71.19
N ASN A 1099 -15.20 -17.80 -71.65
CA ASN A 1099 -15.86 -16.82 -72.51
C ASN A 1099 -16.22 -17.42 -73.88
N TRP A 1100 -15.31 -18.19 -74.50
CA TRP A 1100 -15.53 -18.86 -75.78
C TRP A 1100 -16.68 -19.87 -75.71
N ARG A 1101 -16.77 -20.66 -74.63
CA ARG A 1101 -17.90 -21.60 -74.42
C ARG A 1101 -19.24 -20.88 -74.25
N ARG A 1102 -19.23 -19.65 -73.74
CA ARG A 1102 -20.45 -18.86 -73.52
C ARG A 1102 -20.93 -18.19 -74.80
N ASP A 1103 -20.03 -17.64 -75.60
CA ASP A 1103 -20.37 -16.86 -76.79
C ASP A 1103 -19.24 -16.91 -77.84
N HIS A 1104 -19.45 -17.68 -78.90
CA HIS A 1104 -18.60 -17.71 -80.09
C HIS A 1104 -19.44 -17.50 -81.37
N PRO A 1105 -18.85 -16.94 -82.44
CA PRO A 1105 -19.57 -16.74 -83.70
C PRO A 1105 -20.00 -18.07 -84.34
N ALA A 1106 -21.13 -18.08 -85.04
CA ALA A 1106 -21.66 -19.26 -85.69
C ALA A 1106 -20.67 -19.81 -86.74
N GLY A 1107 -20.44 -21.12 -86.73
CA GLY A 1107 -19.50 -21.80 -87.63
C GLY A 1107 -18.03 -21.75 -87.20
N PHE A 1108 -17.67 -20.96 -86.18
CA PHE A 1108 -16.31 -20.94 -85.63
C PHE A 1108 -16.17 -21.97 -84.49
N TRP A 1109 -15.01 -22.59 -84.40
CA TRP A 1109 -14.63 -23.42 -83.25
C TRP A 1109 -13.20 -23.14 -82.81
N ALA A 1110 -12.91 -23.24 -81.52
CA ALA A 1110 -11.58 -23.13 -80.94
C ALA A 1110 -11.50 -23.99 -79.66
N ARG A 1111 -10.46 -24.81 -79.52
CA ARG A 1111 -10.29 -25.71 -78.36
C ARG A 1111 -8.81 -26.01 -78.05
N PRO A 1112 -8.43 -26.12 -76.76
CA PRO A 1112 -7.11 -26.58 -76.36
C PRO A 1112 -6.79 -28.00 -76.86
N ILE A 1113 -5.51 -28.30 -77.05
CA ILE A 1113 -5.03 -29.62 -77.48
C ILE A 1113 -4.83 -30.52 -76.24
N PRO A 1114 -5.26 -31.79 -76.24
CA PRO A 1114 -4.93 -32.74 -75.18
C PRO A 1114 -3.44 -33.11 -75.21
N SER A 1115 -2.79 -33.11 -74.05
CA SER A 1115 -1.43 -33.61 -73.83
C SER A 1115 -1.43 -35.14 -73.73
N ASP A 1116 -0.25 -35.75 -73.90
CA ASP A 1116 -0.05 -37.20 -73.86
C ASP A 1116 -0.52 -37.85 -72.54
N ASP A 1117 -0.51 -37.10 -71.43
CA ASP A 1117 -0.95 -37.55 -70.10
C ASP A 1117 -2.47 -37.44 -69.86
N GLY A 1118 -3.27 -37.10 -70.89
CA GLY A 1118 -4.71 -36.89 -70.77
C GLY A 1118 -5.13 -35.55 -70.16
N SER A 1119 -4.17 -34.73 -69.73
CA SER A 1119 -4.38 -33.33 -69.33
C SER A 1119 -4.55 -32.42 -70.57
N MET A 1120 -5.20 -31.27 -70.43
CA MET A 1120 -5.42 -30.34 -71.56
C MET A 1120 -4.32 -29.27 -71.59
N ASN A 1121 -3.53 -29.21 -72.66
CA ASN A 1121 -2.52 -28.16 -72.84
C ASN A 1121 -3.19 -26.82 -73.17
N LEU A 1122 -3.28 -25.93 -72.19
CA LEU A 1122 -3.92 -24.62 -72.35
C LEU A 1122 -3.11 -23.65 -73.23
N MET A 1123 -1.82 -23.91 -73.47
CA MET A 1123 -0.93 -23.05 -74.27
C MET A 1123 -1.00 -23.33 -75.78
N MET A 1124 -1.71 -24.38 -76.21
CA MET A 1124 -1.89 -24.69 -77.64
C MET A 1124 -3.35 -25.02 -77.97
N TRP A 1125 -3.91 -24.35 -78.97
CA TRP A 1125 -5.31 -24.49 -79.36
C TRP A 1125 -5.44 -24.77 -80.85
N ASN A 1126 -6.42 -25.60 -81.21
CA ASN A 1126 -6.89 -25.76 -82.58
C ASN A 1126 -8.15 -24.94 -82.78
N ALA A 1127 -8.25 -24.24 -83.91
CA ALA A 1127 -9.42 -23.46 -84.29
C ALA A 1127 -9.79 -23.66 -85.78
N GLY A 1128 -11.05 -23.36 -86.11
CA GLY A 1128 -11.56 -23.36 -87.48
C GLY A 1128 -12.40 -22.13 -87.75
N ILE A 1129 -12.20 -21.52 -88.92
CA ILE A 1129 -12.91 -20.33 -89.38
C ILE A 1129 -13.67 -20.67 -90.68
N PRO A 1130 -14.98 -20.39 -90.76
CA PRO A 1130 -15.74 -20.57 -91.99
C PRO A 1130 -15.45 -19.43 -92.98
N GLY A 1131 -15.47 -19.72 -94.28
CA GLY A 1131 -15.51 -18.67 -95.32
C GLY A 1131 -16.82 -17.88 -95.26
N LYS A 1132 -16.76 -16.57 -95.50
CA LYS A 1132 -17.94 -15.69 -95.42
C LYS A 1132 -18.85 -15.92 -96.64
N THR A 1133 -20.16 -15.79 -96.43
CA THR A 1133 -21.16 -15.93 -97.50
C THR A 1133 -21.03 -14.78 -98.51
N GLY A 1134 -21.06 -15.09 -99.81
CA GLY A 1134 -20.90 -14.12 -100.89
C GLY A 1134 -19.44 -13.80 -101.25
N THR A 1135 -18.46 -14.52 -100.70
CA THR A 1135 -17.03 -14.34 -101.02
C THR A 1135 -16.44 -15.56 -101.73
N ASP A 1136 -15.27 -15.42 -102.34
CA ASP A 1136 -14.62 -16.53 -103.07
C ASP A 1136 -14.17 -17.68 -102.15
N TRP A 1137 -14.19 -17.45 -100.83
CA TRP A 1137 -13.88 -18.42 -99.78
C TRP A 1137 -15.12 -19.20 -99.29
N GLU A 1138 -16.32 -18.86 -99.78
CA GLU A 1138 -17.60 -19.40 -99.33
C GLU A 1138 -17.66 -20.94 -99.41
N GLY A 1139 -18.19 -21.55 -98.35
CA GLY A 1139 -18.38 -22.99 -98.23
C GLY A 1139 -17.17 -23.76 -97.69
N GLY A 1140 -15.98 -23.15 -97.59
CA GLY A 1140 -14.81 -23.77 -96.95
C GLY A 1140 -14.74 -23.50 -95.45
N VAL A 1141 -14.14 -24.43 -94.68
CA VAL A 1141 -13.74 -24.23 -93.28
C VAL A 1141 -12.24 -24.40 -93.14
N TYR A 1142 -11.56 -23.34 -92.69
CA TYR A 1142 -10.11 -23.26 -92.68
C TYR A 1142 -9.57 -23.49 -91.27
N LYS A 1143 -8.80 -24.57 -91.09
CA LYS A 1143 -8.24 -25.00 -89.80
C LYS A 1143 -6.92 -24.29 -89.49
N MET A 1144 -6.70 -23.95 -88.23
CA MET A 1144 -5.48 -23.31 -87.74
C MET A 1144 -5.13 -23.72 -86.31
N SER A 1145 -3.84 -23.57 -85.98
CA SER A 1145 -3.31 -23.70 -84.63
C SER A 1145 -2.94 -22.33 -84.05
N LEU A 1146 -3.27 -22.10 -82.78
CA LEU A 1146 -2.85 -20.96 -81.98
C LEU A 1146 -1.88 -21.46 -80.90
N SER A 1147 -0.68 -20.91 -80.85
CA SER A 1147 0.30 -21.19 -79.79
C SER A 1147 0.58 -19.94 -78.97
N PHE A 1148 0.43 -20.07 -77.65
CA PHE A 1148 0.61 -19.01 -76.65
C PHE A 1148 1.96 -19.19 -75.93
N SER A 1149 2.67 -18.09 -75.65
CA SER A 1149 3.88 -18.08 -74.82
C SER A 1149 3.56 -17.69 -73.37
N ASP A 1150 4.53 -17.87 -72.46
CA ASP A 1150 4.39 -17.45 -71.05
C ASP A 1150 4.20 -15.93 -70.87
N ASP A 1151 4.59 -15.15 -71.88
CA ASP A 1151 4.40 -13.70 -71.94
C ASP A 1151 2.97 -13.28 -72.37
N TYR A 1152 2.06 -14.21 -72.67
CA TYR A 1152 0.67 -13.89 -73.04
C TYR A 1152 -0.10 -13.34 -71.81
N PRO A 1153 -0.90 -12.26 -71.94
CA PRO A 1153 -1.34 -11.54 -73.14
C PRO A 1153 -0.47 -10.34 -73.56
N SER A 1154 0.69 -10.11 -72.91
CA SER A 1154 1.60 -9.02 -73.28
C SER A 1154 2.13 -9.19 -74.71
N LYS A 1155 2.44 -10.43 -75.10
CA LYS A 1155 2.74 -10.80 -76.50
C LYS A 1155 1.56 -11.50 -77.19
N PRO A 1156 1.36 -11.31 -78.51
CA PRO A 1156 0.33 -11.98 -79.29
C PRO A 1156 0.60 -13.48 -79.42
N PRO A 1157 -0.46 -14.30 -79.58
CA PRO A 1157 -0.29 -15.70 -79.95
C PRO A 1157 0.16 -15.83 -81.41
N LEU A 1158 0.93 -16.88 -81.68
CA LEU A 1158 1.29 -17.22 -83.06
C LEU A 1158 0.16 -18.05 -83.69
N VAL A 1159 -0.40 -17.55 -84.79
CA VAL A 1159 -1.52 -18.18 -85.52
C VAL A 1159 -1.05 -18.74 -86.85
N LYS A 1160 -1.30 -20.03 -87.09
CA LYS A 1160 -0.86 -20.74 -88.30
C LYS A 1160 -1.99 -21.56 -88.92
N PHE A 1161 -2.23 -21.41 -90.22
CA PHE A 1161 -3.13 -22.29 -90.98
C PHE A 1161 -2.50 -23.66 -91.22
N THR A 1162 -3.31 -24.71 -91.10
CA THR A 1162 -2.91 -26.11 -91.29
C THR A 1162 -3.96 -26.85 -92.14
N PRO A 1163 -3.72 -27.13 -93.43
CA PRO A 1163 -2.52 -26.79 -94.22
C PRO A 1163 -2.41 -25.28 -94.59
N PRO A 1164 -1.23 -24.79 -95.01
CA PRO A 1164 -1.05 -23.40 -95.46
C PRO A 1164 -2.00 -23.01 -96.60
N LEU A 1165 -2.56 -21.80 -96.54
CA LEU A 1165 -3.50 -21.30 -97.55
C LEU A 1165 -2.79 -20.49 -98.63
N TYR A 1166 -3.33 -20.54 -99.86
CA TYR A 1166 -2.91 -19.70 -100.97
C TYR A 1166 -3.51 -18.29 -100.82
N HIS A 1167 -2.83 -17.40 -100.09
CA HIS A 1167 -3.33 -16.06 -99.76
C HIS A 1167 -2.18 -15.04 -99.67
N PRO A 1168 -2.34 -13.79 -100.17
CA PRO A 1168 -1.28 -12.78 -100.15
C PRO A 1168 -0.68 -12.49 -98.77
N ASN A 1169 -1.47 -12.58 -97.70
CA ASN A 1169 -1.03 -12.28 -96.31
C ASN A 1169 -0.82 -13.51 -95.41
N VAL A 1170 -0.66 -14.71 -96.00
CA VAL A 1170 -0.31 -15.92 -95.25
C VAL A 1170 1.07 -16.37 -95.72
N TYR A 1171 2.02 -16.59 -94.82
CA TYR A 1171 3.37 -17.05 -95.18
C TYR A 1171 3.34 -18.49 -95.72
N PRO A 1172 4.36 -18.94 -96.49
CA PRO A 1172 4.46 -20.34 -96.92
C PRO A 1172 4.44 -21.35 -95.77
N SER A 1173 4.86 -20.92 -94.57
CA SER A 1173 4.80 -21.69 -93.31
C SER A 1173 3.39 -21.80 -92.71
N GLY A 1174 2.38 -21.14 -93.29
CA GLY A 1174 1.02 -21.05 -92.80
C GLY A 1174 0.78 -19.93 -91.77
N THR A 1175 1.82 -19.25 -91.29
CA THR A 1175 1.69 -18.13 -90.34
C THR A 1175 0.89 -16.97 -90.94
N VAL A 1176 -0.05 -16.41 -90.18
CA VAL A 1176 -0.90 -15.29 -90.63
C VAL A 1176 -0.22 -13.94 -90.35
N CYS A 1177 -0.12 -13.08 -91.37
CA CYS A 1177 0.36 -11.71 -91.20
C CYS A 1177 -0.82 -10.75 -91.01
N LEU A 1178 -1.19 -10.48 -89.76
CA LEU A 1178 -2.26 -9.56 -89.38
C LEU A 1178 -1.73 -8.54 -88.38
N SER A 1179 -2.14 -7.26 -88.47
CA SER A 1179 -1.58 -6.21 -87.61
C SER A 1179 -1.90 -6.41 -86.13
N ILE A 1180 -3.07 -7.00 -85.80
CA ILE A 1180 -3.45 -7.42 -84.44
C ILE A 1180 -2.76 -8.72 -83.99
N LEU A 1181 -1.77 -9.23 -84.72
CA LEU A 1181 -0.91 -10.35 -84.31
C LEU A 1181 0.57 -9.97 -84.34
N ASN A 1182 0.87 -8.68 -84.52
CA ASN A 1182 2.24 -8.15 -84.54
C ASN A 1182 2.46 -7.29 -83.29
N GLU A 1183 3.54 -7.59 -82.56
CA GLU A 1183 3.96 -6.92 -81.32
C GLU A 1183 4.15 -5.41 -81.51
N ASP A 1184 4.68 -4.98 -82.65
CA ASP A 1184 5.08 -3.59 -82.91
C ASP A 1184 4.02 -2.75 -83.62
N LYS A 1185 2.86 -3.35 -83.95
CA LYS A 1185 1.76 -2.67 -84.68
C LYS A 1185 0.54 -2.47 -83.78
N ASP A 1186 -0.49 -3.31 -83.93
CA ASP A 1186 -1.81 -3.08 -83.32
C ASP A 1186 -2.17 -4.09 -82.21
N TRP A 1187 -1.22 -4.90 -81.74
CA TRP A 1187 -1.49 -5.83 -80.63
C TRP A 1187 -1.85 -5.08 -79.34
N LYS A 1188 -2.92 -5.53 -78.69
CA LYS A 1188 -3.29 -5.07 -77.35
C LYS A 1188 -3.61 -6.30 -76.47
N PRO A 1189 -3.18 -6.35 -75.21
CA PRO A 1189 -3.51 -7.44 -74.28
C PRO A 1189 -5.02 -7.66 -74.03
N SER A 1190 -5.86 -6.70 -74.44
CA SER A 1190 -7.32 -6.80 -74.40
C SER A 1190 -7.92 -7.58 -75.58
N VAL A 1191 -7.15 -7.87 -76.64
CA VAL A 1191 -7.62 -8.61 -77.81
C VAL A 1191 -7.91 -10.06 -77.43
N THR A 1192 -9.15 -10.50 -77.66
CA THR A 1192 -9.66 -11.84 -77.31
C THR A 1192 -9.46 -12.83 -78.46
N ILE A 1193 -9.53 -14.14 -78.16
CA ILE A 1193 -9.45 -15.20 -79.19
C ILE A 1193 -10.55 -15.00 -80.26
N LYS A 1194 -11.73 -14.52 -79.85
CA LYS A 1194 -12.86 -14.19 -80.75
C LYS A 1194 -12.53 -13.07 -81.73
N GLN A 1195 -11.83 -12.03 -81.29
CA GLN A 1195 -11.42 -10.93 -82.16
C GLN A 1195 -10.31 -11.34 -83.12
N ILE A 1196 -9.37 -12.18 -82.67
CA ILE A 1196 -8.32 -12.74 -83.54
C ILE A 1196 -8.96 -13.52 -84.68
N LEU A 1197 -9.84 -14.48 -84.37
CA LEU A 1197 -10.44 -15.33 -85.40
C LEU A 1197 -11.35 -14.54 -86.35
N LYS A 1198 -12.11 -13.56 -85.86
CA LYS A 1198 -12.87 -12.67 -86.77
C LYS A 1198 -11.96 -11.84 -87.67
N GLY A 1199 -10.88 -11.27 -87.12
CA GLY A 1199 -9.91 -10.50 -87.90
C GLY A 1199 -9.21 -11.34 -88.97
N VAL A 1200 -8.96 -12.62 -88.70
CA VAL A 1200 -8.43 -13.56 -89.70
C VAL A 1200 -9.47 -13.88 -90.79
N GLN A 1201 -10.76 -14.03 -90.45
CA GLN A 1201 -11.83 -14.18 -91.45
C GLN A 1201 -11.93 -12.96 -92.37
N ASP A 1202 -11.94 -11.75 -91.80
CA ASP A 1202 -12.01 -10.51 -92.56
C ASP A 1202 -10.77 -10.31 -93.46
N LEU A 1203 -9.58 -10.75 -93.02
CA LEU A 1203 -8.36 -10.72 -93.82
C LEU A 1203 -8.42 -11.62 -95.07
N LEU A 1204 -9.10 -12.77 -94.98
CA LEU A 1204 -9.27 -13.65 -96.15
C LEU A 1204 -10.11 -12.98 -97.24
N ASP A 1205 -11.17 -12.28 -96.84
CA ASP A 1205 -12.08 -11.62 -97.78
C ASP A 1205 -11.48 -10.32 -98.35
N ALA A 1206 -10.71 -9.58 -97.54
CA ALA A 1206 -10.06 -8.33 -97.90
C ALA A 1206 -8.54 -8.38 -97.66
N PRO A 1207 -7.76 -8.98 -98.58
CA PRO A 1207 -6.31 -9.08 -98.45
C PRO A 1207 -5.66 -7.70 -98.39
N ASN A 1208 -4.71 -7.54 -97.48
CA ASN A 1208 -3.91 -6.32 -97.37
C ASN A 1208 -2.79 -6.30 -98.43
N MET A 1209 -2.98 -5.51 -99.48
CA MET A 1209 -2.01 -5.40 -100.59
C MET A 1209 -0.74 -4.60 -100.24
N ALA A 1210 -0.69 -3.91 -99.10
CA ALA A 1210 0.48 -3.12 -98.70
C ALA A 1210 1.62 -3.97 -98.11
N ASP A 1211 1.31 -5.16 -97.57
CA ASP A 1211 2.26 -6.04 -96.87
C ASP A 1211 2.04 -7.52 -97.24
N PRO A 1212 2.36 -7.93 -98.49
CA PRO A 1212 2.16 -9.30 -98.95
C PRO A 1212 3.25 -10.25 -98.40
N ALA A 1213 2.81 -11.29 -97.69
CA ALA A 1213 3.64 -12.39 -97.18
C ALA A 1213 4.00 -13.44 -98.25
N GLN A 1214 3.17 -13.59 -99.30
CA GLN A 1214 3.43 -14.47 -100.43
C GLN A 1214 3.35 -13.71 -101.76
N ARG A 1215 4.38 -13.88 -102.60
CA ARG A 1215 4.50 -13.17 -103.89
C ARG A 1215 3.55 -13.71 -104.96
N GLU A 1216 3.37 -15.02 -105.07
CA GLU A 1216 2.53 -15.63 -106.12
C GLU A 1216 1.04 -15.23 -106.01
N PRO A 1217 0.36 -15.38 -104.85
CA PRO A 1217 -1.03 -14.95 -104.72
C PRO A 1217 -1.21 -13.44 -104.88
N TYR A 1218 -0.20 -12.65 -104.46
CA TYR A 1218 -0.21 -11.19 -104.64
C TYR A 1218 -0.11 -10.78 -106.13
N MET A 1219 0.82 -11.39 -106.88
CA MET A 1219 0.97 -11.11 -108.31
C MET A 1219 -0.26 -11.57 -109.10
N ASP A 1220 -0.83 -12.73 -108.76
CA ASP A 1220 -2.09 -13.19 -109.35
C ASP A 1220 -3.22 -12.20 -109.06
N LEU A 1221 -3.42 -11.80 -107.80
CA LEU A 1221 -4.47 -10.85 -107.41
C LEU A 1221 -4.31 -9.47 -108.09
N LYS A 1222 -3.07 -9.02 -108.32
CA LYS A 1222 -2.77 -7.71 -108.93
C LYS A 1222 -2.88 -7.71 -110.46
N ASN A 1223 -2.42 -8.77 -111.12
CA ASN A 1223 -2.28 -8.82 -112.57
C ASN A 1223 -3.42 -9.59 -113.26
N ASP A 1224 -3.96 -10.63 -112.62
CA ASP A 1224 -5.09 -11.44 -113.14
C ASP A 1224 -6.02 -11.86 -111.98
N PRO A 1225 -6.91 -10.95 -111.55
CA PRO A 1225 -7.82 -11.20 -110.44
C PRO A 1225 -8.73 -12.43 -110.66
N GLU A 1226 -9.07 -12.76 -111.92
CA GLU A 1226 -9.95 -13.90 -112.21
C GLU A 1226 -9.21 -15.24 -112.06
N LEU A 1227 -7.92 -15.31 -112.40
CA LEU A 1227 -7.09 -16.48 -112.09
C LEU A 1227 -6.97 -16.70 -110.58
N TYR A 1228 -6.76 -15.63 -109.80
CA TYR A 1228 -6.72 -15.71 -108.34
C TYR A 1228 -8.04 -16.24 -107.77
N LYS A 1229 -9.18 -15.67 -108.18
CA LYS A 1229 -10.51 -16.14 -107.74
C LYS A 1229 -10.76 -17.60 -108.09
N ARG A 1230 -10.34 -18.07 -109.27
CA ARG A 1230 -10.46 -19.50 -109.65
C ARG A 1230 -9.67 -20.41 -108.72
N LYS A 1231 -8.41 -20.05 -108.41
CA LYS A 1231 -7.55 -20.82 -107.48
C LYS A 1231 -8.13 -20.82 -106.06
N VAL A 1232 -8.62 -19.68 -105.58
CA VAL A 1232 -9.25 -19.55 -104.25
C VAL A 1232 -10.54 -20.37 -104.17
N ARG A 1233 -11.43 -20.30 -105.17
CA ARG A 1233 -12.66 -21.13 -105.21
C ARG A 1233 -12.36 -22.63 -105.25
N GLN A 1234 -11.30 -23.06 -105.95
CA GLN A 1234 -10.84 -24.45 -105.91
C GLN A 1234 -10.32 -24.84 -104.51
N LEU A 1235 -9.61 -23.93 -103.83
CA LEU A 1235 -9.15 -24.15 -102.46
C LEU A 1235 -10.33 -24.21 -101.47
N ALA A 1236 -11.35 -23.38 -101.65
CA ALA A 1236 -12.59 -23.42 -100.87
C ALA A 1236 -13.33 -24.75 -101.06
N LEU A 1237 -13.41 -25.26 -102.29
CA LEU A 1237 -13.96 -26.59 -102.58
C LEU A 1237 -13.20 -27.72 -101.89
N LYS A 1238 -11.86 -27.65 -101.83
CA LYS A 1238 -11.02 -28.63 -101.12
C LYS A 1238 -11.17 -28.59 -99.59
N ASN A 1239 -11.54 -27.43 -99.05
CA ASN A 1239 -11.74 -27.22 -97.62
C ASN A 1239 -13.23 -27.23 -97.21
N ARG A 1240 -14.15 -27.67 -98.09
CA ARG A 1240 -15.53 -27.95 -97.70
C ARG A 1240 -15.54 -29.07 -96.67
N GLU A 1241 -16.12 -28.83 -95.50
CA GLU A 1241 -16.30 -29.88 -94.50
C GLU A 1241 -17.24 -30.96 -95.06
N SER A 1242 -16.76 -32.21 -95.03
CA SER A 1242 -17.56 -33.44 -95.07
C SER A 1242 -18.24 -33.68 -93.72
#